data_AF-A0A669EC67-F1
#
_entry.id   AF-A0A669EC67-F1
#
_cell.length_a   1.000
_cell.length_b   1.000
_cell.length_c   1.000
_cell.angle_alpha   90.00
_cell.angle_beta   90.00
_cell.angle_gamma   90.00
#
_symmetry.space_group_name_H-M   'P 1'
#
loop_
_entity.id
_entity.type
_entity.pdbx_description
1 polymer ?
#
loop_
_entity_poly.entity_id
_entity_poly.type
_entity_poly.pdbx_seq_one_letter_code
_entity_poly.pdbx_strand_id
1 'polypeptide(L)'
;MLWTRWLVLLLCWGATGSEQQADERGAVPAEPLDFGFVPAAVYNTHAYYEPGSIGILFHMVHAFLYMVQPNLFPKGEIIDDTPPSTLKNVVLLLQWIQYESGFLVCATFGVVFVVLIPIIAMCFCMCRCCDNCGGEMHQRQRKNADCHRGFYTASLIATTIFIIVGVLIALAANHNISSQVKSTRRLINTNMRDLKTFANNTPAVYIGPLLGGRIHIQLEKSVIPSLDTALRMAGAMRETKEALENVSSSLEVLQDGVGKLQASLSGERASLSNTLSDPACTNGAVSHTCNTIRSTLSQLGINADFSKVPDVNHALANVNTVLKTDLSNIVQKGYASFNDTPRLVKEQTKNIVAGVKGMLDKIGAEITGFSKMFPVEASLANFTIFLNERHKAIESYYPQIDQMDFYRWIACVAVLCMVVLVLAFNILGLLCGNCGYDKQATPTTRGCLSNTGGNLLMAGVGFSFIFAWVLMAIVTTLFVVGGNVEKLICEPLANRQLFKIIDTPFLVHPEKRNFLPGMLFQNPNIDLTLGGMYRECYDNNGLYHALQLETMFNINSFLNRTVYNRDLAKVFDSVQVDLQGITLLEQAGRDNLINFANSGIGQIDYQAYLTEVNKGVTLIDLLSFCSDLEAQADQLPRGALENALRGHASSIRSIHREQVVPLEQAMRSASMCVFILQLSAEVAQCKPISNIVDSMEIVGCSFIIDSVNTFWFGLGGCCILLIPSIIFSVKLAKYYRRMDTEDVFEE
;
A
#
# COMPACT_ATOMS: atom_id res chain seq x y z
N MET A 1 -53.53 17.85 6.56
CA MET A 1 -53.27 17.63 5.12
C MET A 1 -52.68 18.90 4.49
N LEU A 2 -51.37 19.14 4.65
CA LEU A 2 -50.71 20.32 4.01
C LEU A 2 -49.32 20.03 3.44
N TRP A 3 -48.77 18.83 3.64
CA TRP A 3 -47.44 18.44 3.15
C TRP A 3 -47.45 17.81 1.76
N THR A 4 -48.57 17.22 1.33
CA THR A 4 -48.75 16.65 -0.02
C THR A 4 -48.95 17.68 -1.13
N ARG A 5 -49.14 18.97 -0.81
CA ARG A 5 -49.27 20.04 -1.82
C ARG A 5 -47.92 20.61 -2.30
N TRP A 6 -46.83 20.40 -1.56
CA TRP A 6 -45.50 20.88 -1.94
C TRP A 6 -44.76 19.91 -2.88
N LEU A 7 -45.08 18.61 -2.83
CA LEU A 7 -44.42 17.58 -3.66
C LEU A 7 -44.94 17.52 -5.11
N VAL A 8 -46.05 18.17 -5.44
CA VAL A 8 -46.62 18.20 -6.81
C VAL A 8 -46.19 19.45 -7.58
N LEU A 9 -45.77 20.52 -6.89
CA LEU A 9 -45.24 21.74 -7.51
C LEU A 9 -43.75 21.65 -7.89
N LEU A 10 -43.03 20.63 -7.41
CA LEU A 10 -41.60 20.39 -7.68
C LEU A 10 -41.34 19.39 -8.82
N LEU A 11 -42.38 18.81 -9.43
CA LEU A 11 -42.26 17.78 -10.48
C LEU A 11 -42.86 18.19 -11.84
N CYS A 12 -43.24 19.46 -12.03
CA CYS A 12 -43.88 19.94 -13.25
C CYS A 12 -43.24 21.20 -13.88
N TRP A 13 -41.95 21.47 -13.62
CA TRP A 13 -41.14 22.41 -14.40
C TRP A 13 -40.06 21.66 -15.19
N GLY A 14 -40.49 21.05 -16.30
CA GLY A 14 -39.62 20.44 -17.30
C GLY A 14 -40.26 20.53 -18.69
N ALA A 15 -39.61 21.27 -19.60
CA ALA A 15 -40.06 21.66 -20.95
C ALA A 15 -41.31 22.58 -20.98
N THR A 16 -41.32 23.70 -21.70
CA THR A 16 -40.86 23.90 -23.09
C THR A 16 -40.22 25.28 -23.33
N GLY A 17 -39.36 25.37 -24.34
CA GLY A 17 -38.62 26.58 -24.70
C GLY A 17 -37.45 26.23 -25.61
N SER A 18 -37.75 26.00 -26.90
CA SER A 18 -36.77 25.55 -27.89
C SER A 18 -36.02 26.72 -28.53
N GLU A 19 -34.69 26.74 -28.41
CA GLU A 19 -33.82 27.49 -29.30
C GLU A 19 -32.76 26.55 -29.88
N GLN A 20 -32.57 26.63 -31.20
CA GLN A 20 -31.52 25.91 -31.91
C GLN A 20 -30.19 26.64 -31.68
N GLN A 21 -29.33 26.10 -30.83
CA GLN A 21 -27.95 26.59 -30.77
C GLN A 21 -27.14 25.98 -31.92
N ALA A 22 -26.44 26.83 -32.65
CA ALA A 22 -25.76 26.49 -33.90
C ALA A 22 -24.52 25.59 -33.68
N ASP A 23 -24.03 25.00 -34.78
CA ASP A 23 -22.79 24.21 -34.85
C ASP A 23 -21.57 25.13 -34.60
N GLU A 24 -21.32 25.51 -33.35
CA GLU A 24 -20.09 26.19 -32.92
C GLU A 24 -18.90 25.22 -33.06
N ARG A 25 -18.31 25.22 -34.26
CA ARG A 25 -16.94 24.70 -34.48
C ARG A 25 -15.91 25.67 -33.91
N GLY A 26 -16.01 25.92 -32.61
CA GLY A 26 -14.94 26.52 -31.83
C GLY A 26 -13.73 25.60 -31.78
N ALA A 27 -12.54 26.19 -31.66
CA ALA A 27 -11.28 25.44 -31.61
C ALA A 27 -11.32 24.34 -30.54
N VAL A 28 -10.92 23.12 -30.91
CA VAL A 28 -10.80 22.00 -29.97
C VAL A 28 -9.81 22.40 -28.87
N PRO A 29 -10.22 22.53 -27.60
CA PRO A 29 -9.28 22.79 -26.52
C PRO A 29 -8.29 21.64 -26.49
N ALA A 30 -6.99 21.94 -26.40
CA ALA A 30 -5.98 20.90 -26.32
C ALA A 30 -6.22 20.06 -25.06
N GLU A 31 -6.77 18.85 -25.23
CA GLU A 31 -6.98 17.93 -24.10
C GLU A 31 -5.66 17.76 -23.35
N PRO A 32 -5.64 17.99 -22.02
CA PRO A 32 -4.46 17.66 -21.22
C PRO A 32 -4.19 16.17 -21.37
N LEU A 33 -2.91 15.76 -21.41
CA LEU A 33 -2.57 14.34 -21.36
C LEU A 33 -3.10 13.73 -20.05
N ASP A 34 -4.24 13.06 -20.13
CA ASP A 34 -4.69 12.16 -19.08
C ASP A 34 -3.85 10.89 -19.15
N PHE A 35 -3.05 10.69 -18.11
CA PHE A 35 -2.21 9.51 -17.96
C PHE A 35 -2.94 8.36 -17.25
N GLY A 36 -4.17 8.58 -16.80
CA GLY A 36 -4.99 7.62 -16.06
C GLY A 36 -4.63 7.50 -14.58
N PHE A 37 -5.56 6.92 -13.81
CA PHE A 37 -5.42 6.69 -12.38
C PHE A 37 -4.74 5.33 -12.12
N VAL A 38 -3.76 5.28 -11.21
CA VAL A 38 -3.18 4.00 -10.78
C VAL A 38 -4.18 3.26 -9.88
N PRO A 39 -4.60 2.02 -10.19
CA PRO A 39 -5.61 1.33 -9.39
C PRO A 39 -5.10 1.02 -7.97
N ALA A 40 -5.75 1.60 -6.95
CA ALA A 40 -5.49 1.24 -5.57
C ALA A 40 -5.94 -0.21 -5.30
N ALA A 41 -5.02 -1.05 -4.83
CA ALA A 41 -5.32 -2.45 -4.51
C ALA A 41 -6.10 -2.56 -3.20
N VAL A 42 -7.25 -3.24 -3.22
CA VAL A 42 -8.01 -3.56 -2.00
C VAL A 42 -7.56 -4.92 -1.46
N TYR A 43 -7.05 -4.93 -0.23
CA TYR A 43 -6.62 -6.13 0.49
C TYR A 43 -7.72 -6.66 1.40
N ASN A 44 -7.81 -7.98 1.58
CA ASN A 44 -8.92 -8.66 2.27
C ASN A 44 -8.58 -9.11 3.70
N THR A 45 -7.30 -9.09 4.06
CA THR A 45 -6.82 -9.56 5.36
C THR A 45 -7.00 -8.47 6.41
N HIS A 46 -7.84 -8.76 7.39
CA HIS A 46 -7.93 -8.02 8.63
C HIS A 46 -7.17 -8.79 9.70
N ALA A 47 -5.92 -8.39 9.96
CA ALA A 47 -5.10 -8.97 11.01
C ALA A 47 -5.48 -8.38 12.38
N TYR A 48 -6.71 -8.67 12.81
CA TYR A 48 -7.27 -8.27 14.10
C TYR A 48 -8.01 -9.47 14.69
N TYR A 49 -7.83 -9.70 15.99
CA TYR A 49 -8.51 -10.75 16.73
C TYR A 49 -9.18 -10.18 17.97
N GLU A 50 -10.44 -10.56 18.17
CA GLU A 50 -11.18 -10.29 19.38
C GLU A 50 -11.56 -11.65 20.02
N PRO A 51 -11.08 -11.96 21.23
CA PRO A 51 -11.29 -13.27 21.85
C PRO A 51 -12.74 -13.49 22.35
N GLY A 52 -13.61 -12.48 22.30
CA GLY A 52 -14.98 -12.59 22.78
C GLY A 52 -15.04 -13.02 24.26
N SER A 53 -15.93 -13.95 24.60
CA SER A 53 -16.17 -14.36 25.99
C SER A 53 -15.00 -15.11 26.65
N ILE A 54 -14.15 -15.82 25.88
CA ILE A 54 -12.97 -16.50 26.46
C ILE A 54 -11.87 -15.50 26.86
N GLY A 55 -11.89 -14.27 26.31
CA GLY A 55 -10.96 -13.20 26.66
C GLY A 55 -10.96 -12.82 28.15
N ILE A 56 -12.07 -13.02 28.87
CA ILE A 56 -12.13 -12.83 30.33
C ILE A 56 -11.16 -13.78 31.04
N LEU A 57 -11.05 -15.02 30.57
CA LEU A 57 -10.12 -16.02 31.12
C LEU A 57 -8.68 -15.68 30.75
N PHE A 58 -8.43 -15.21 29.53
CA PHE A 58 -7.11 -14.76 29.10
C PHE A 58 -6.59 -13.62 30.00
N HIS A 59 -7.43 -12.60 30.26
CA HIS A 59 -7.08 -11.51 31.18
C HIS A 59 -6.83 -11.98 32.62
N MET A 60 -7.56 -12.97 33.14
CA MET A 60 -7.29 -13.55 34.47
C MET A 60 -5.90 -14.22 34.52
N VAL A 61 -5.56 -14.95 33.46
CA VAL A 61 -4.28 -15.67 33.34
C VAL A 61 -3.12 -14.70 33.13
N HIS A 62 -3.27 -13.68 32.29
CA HIS A 62 -2.30 -12.59 32.14
C HIS A 62 -2.09 -11.88 33.49
N ALA A 63 -3.14 -11.53 34.21
CA ALA A 63 -3.02 -10.88 35.53
C ALA A 63 -2.23 -11.75 36.53
N PHE A 64 -2.44 -13.07 36.53
CA PHE A 64 -1.62 -14.00 37.30
C PHE A 64 -0.15 -14.02 36.82
N LEU A 65 0.10 -14.05 35.51
CA LEU A 65 1.46 -14.02 34.96
C LEU A 65 2.18 -12.68 35.22
N TYR A 66 1.47 -11.54 35.30
CA TYR A 66 2.03 -10.26 35.76
C TYR A 66 2.35 -10.26 37.26
N MET A 67 1.61 -11.01 38.08
CA MET A 67 1.92 -11.20 39.50
C MET A 67 3.16 -12.09 39.69
N VAL A 68 3.32 -13.13 38.86
CA VAL A 68 4.49 -14.02 38.86
C VAL A 68 5.72 -13.30 38.30
N GLN A 69 5.57 -12.59 37.17
CA GLN A 69 6.64 -11.87 36.48
C GLN A 69 6.21 -10.41 36.25
N PRO A 70 6.47 -9.51 37.24
CA PRO A 70 6.20 -8.09 37.12
C PRO A 70 7.31 -7.31 36.41
N ASN A 71 8.48 -7.92 36.18
CA ASN A 71 9.63 -7.24 35.61
C ASN A 71 9.45 -6.96 34.12
N LEU A 72 9.89 -5.78 33.69
CA LEU A 72 9.93 -5.40 32.28
C LEU A 72 10.94 -6.24 31.50
N PHE A 73 10.62 -6.51 30.23
CA PHE A 73 11.45 -7.30 29.31
C PHE A 73 12.95 -6.89 29.30
N PRO A 74 13.90 -7.81 29.53
CA PRO A 74 15.29 -7.51 29.89
C PRO A 74 16.19 -7.15 28.68
N LYS A 75 15.83 -6.08 27.96
CA LYS A 75 16.56 -5.63 26.75
C LYS A 75 18.06 -5.43 26.98
N GLY A 76 18.44 -4.81 28.10
CA GLY A 76 19.84 -4.48 28.40
C GLY A 76 20.72 -5.69 28.65
N GLU A 77 20.14 -6.79 29.12
CA GLU A 77 20.85 -8.05 29.39
C GLU A 77 20.98 -8.93 28.14
N ILE A 78 20.10 -8.74 27.15
CA ILE A 78 20.16 -9.42 25.85
C ILE A 78 21.11 -8.68 24.88
N ILE A 79 21.18 -7.35 24.94
CA ILE A 79 21.95 -6.47 24.03
C ILE A 79 23.41 -6.27 24.50
N ASP A 80 23.88 -7.00 25.51
CA ASP A 80 25.18 -6.76 26.14
C ASP A 80 26.37 -7.31 25.33
N ASP A 81 26.89 -6.46 24.46
CA ASP A 81 27.98 -6.71 23.49
C ASP A 81 29.40 -6.73 24.12
N THR A 82 29.54 -6.58 25.45
CA THR A 82 30.88 -6.55 26.08
C THR A 82 31.45 -7.95 26.35
N PRO A 83 32.78 -8.17 26.17
CA PRO A 83 33.37 -9.50 26.12
C PRO A 83 33.15 -10.32 27.42
N PRO A 84 32.94 -11.65 27.30
CA PRO A 84 32.62 -12.49 28.45
C PRO A 84 33.80 -12.57 29.41
N SER A 85 33.57 -12.14 30.66
CA SER A 85 34.45 -12.41 31.79
C SER A 85 33.70 -13.26 32.81
N THR A 86 34.42 -14.08 33.57
CA THR A 86 33.81 -14.99 34.57
C THR A 86 32.95 -14.24 35.58
N LEU A 87 33.37 -13.05 36.03
CA LEU A 87 32.58 -12.20 36.92
C LEU A 87 31.29 -11.69 36.24
N LYS A 88 31.38 -11.27 34.98
CA LYS A 88 30.24 -10.76 34.21
C LYS A 88 29.21 -11.86 33.91
N ASN A 89 29.66 -13.07 33.55
CA ASN A 89 28.77 -14.21 33.34
C ASN A 89 27.99 -14.56 34.63
N VAL A 90 28.61 -14.39 35.80
CA VAL A 90 27.94 -14.57 37.10
C VAL A 90 26.92 -13.46 37.38
N VAL A 91 27.23 -12.19 37.05
CA VAL A 91 26.28 -11.07 37.18
C VAL A 91 25.07 -11.24 36.24
N LEU A 92 25.31 -11.61 34.98
CA LEU A 92 24.26 -11.82 34.00
C LEU A 92 23.36 -13.02 34.38
N LEU A 93 23.94 -14.12 34.89
CA LEU A 93 23.19 -15.24 35.47
C LEU A 93 22.33 -14.80 36.67
N LEU A 94 22.87 -13.96 37.56
CA LEU A 94 22.12 -13.39 38.69
C LEU A 94 20.93 -12.53 38.24
N GLN A 95 21.09 -11.73 37.18
CA GLN A 95 20.01 -10.92 36.61
C GLN A 95 18.90 -11.80 36.01
N TRP A 96 19.25 -12.83 35.23
CA TRP A 96 18.26 -13.80 34.71
C TRP A 96 17.54 -14.56 35.83
N ILE A 97 18.22 -14.91 36.93
CA ILE A 97 17.60 -15.54 38.10
C ILE A 97 16.67 -14.56 38.85
N GLN A 98 17.03 -13.27 38.94
CA GLN A 98 16.17 -12.24 39.53
C GLN A 98 14.93 -12.00 38.66
N TYR A 99 15.10 -11.95 37.35
CA TYR A 99 14.01 -11.87 36.38
C TYR A 99 13.06 -13.06 36.58
N GLU A 100 13.50 -14.30 36.34
CA GLU A 100 12.66 -15.51 36.43
C GLU A 100 12.30 -15.96 37.88
N SER A 101 12.60 -15.14 38.89
CA SER A 101 12.46 -15.52 40.31
C SER A 101 11.05 -16.01 40.70
N GLY A 102 9.99 -15.38 40.21
CA GLY A 102 8.61 -15.82 40.46
C GLY A 102 8.28 -17.17 39.80
N PHE A 103 8.71 -17.38 38.55
CA PHE A 103 8.57 -18.67 37.87
C PHE A 103 9.34 -19.77 38.59
N LEU A 104 10.57 -19.50 39.04
CA LEU A 104 11.39 -20.43 39.83
C LEU A 104 10.72 -20.80 41.16
N VAL A 105 10.13 -19.84 41.88
CA VAL A 105 9.40 -20.08 43.13
C VAL A 105 8.16 -20.95 42.89
N CYS A 106 7.31 -20.59 41.91
CA CYS A 106 6.11 -21.36 41.57
C CYS A 106 6.45 -22.78 41.05
N ALA A 107 7.49 -22.91 40.22
CA ALA A 107 7.97 -24.20 39.74
C ALA A 107 8.53 -25.07 40.89
N THR A 108 9.22 -24.46 41.86
CA THR A 108 9.70 -25.17 43.06
C THR A 108 8.54 -25.72 43.87
N PHE A 109 7.48 -24.94 44.10
CA PHE A 109 6.26 -25.45 44.75
C PHE A 109 5.59 -26.59 43.96
N GLY A 110 5.57 -26.49 42.62
CA GLY A 110 5.09 -27.55 41.73
C GLY A 110 5.89 -28.85 41.86
N VAL A 111 7.23 -28.77 41.79
CA VAL A 111 8.12 -29.92 41.95
C VAL A 111 8.01 -30.53 43.36
N VAL A 112 7.93 -29.70 44.39
CA VAL A 112 7.72 -30.15 45.78
C VAL A 112 6.38 -30.89 45.90
N PHE A 113 5.30 -30.40 45.29
CA PHE A 113 4.01 -31.11 45.24
C PHE A 113 4.14 -32.47 44.52
N VAL A 114 4.80 -32.50 43.35
CA VAL A 114 5.03 -33.73 42.56
C VAL A 114 5.78 -34.80 43.36
N VAL A 115 6.74 -34.41 44.21
CA VAL A 115 7.51 -35.34 45.05
C VAL A 115 6.77 -35.70 46.35
N LEU A 116 6.13 -34.74 47.02
CA LEU A 116 5.50 -34.97 48.32
C LEU A 116 4.18 -35.74 48.22
N ILE A 117 3.35 -35.52 47.20
CA ILE A 117 2.06 -36.22 47.07
C ILE A 117 2.18 -37.75 47.02
N PRO A 118 3.08 -38.38 46.23
CA PRO A 118 3.23 -39.83 46.27
C PRO A 118 3.81 -40.33 47.60
N ILE A 119 4.68 -39.57 48.27
CA ILE A 119 5.16 -39.91 49.62
C ILE A 119 4.01 -39.88 50.62
N ILE A 120 3.20 -38.82 50.62
CA ILE A 120 2.00 -38.68 51.46
C ILE A 120 0.99 -39.79 51.14
N ALA A 121 0.81 -40.16 49.87
CA ALA A 121 -0.06 -41.27 49.47
C ALA A 121 0.43 -42.62 50.03
N MET A 122 1.74 -42.90 49.97
CA MET A 122 2.34 -44.11 50.55
C MET A 122 2.20 -44.11 52.08
N CYS A 123 2.50 -43.00 52.75
CA CYS A 123 2.30 -42.85 54.19
C CYS A 123 0.81 -43.02 54.57
N PHE A 124 -0.11 -42.41 53.83
CA PHE A 124 -1.55 -42.53 54.05
C PHE A 124 -2.03 -43.97 53.85
N CYS A 125 -1.51 -44.68 52.85
CA CYS A 125 -1.78 -46.09 52.61
C CYS A 125 -1.29 -46.96 53.77
N MET A 126 -0.04 -46.80 54.21
CA MET A 126 0.52 -47.52 55.36
C MET A 126 -0.25 -47.21 56.66
N CYS A 127 -0.50 -45.94 56.95
CA CYS A 127 -1.31 -45.54 58.11
C CYS A 127 -2.73 -46.14 58.03
N ARG A 128 -3.34 -46.21 56.84
CA ARG A 128 -4.65 -46.87 56.65
C ARG A 128 -4.61 -48.38 56.87
N CYS A 129 -3.51 -49.05 56.53
CA CYS A 129 -3.30 -50.46 56.86
C CYS A 129 -3.05 -50.69 58.36
N CYS A 130 -2.57 -49.68 59.08
CA CYS A 130 -2.47 -49.66 60.55
C CYS A 130 -3.68 -48.98 61.21
N ASP A 131 -4.87 -49.16 60.64
CA ASP A 131 -6.16 -48.63 61.09
C ASP A 131 -6.23 -47.11 61.37
N ASN A 132 -5.27 -46.30 60.92
CA ASN A 132 -5.31 -44.84 61.01
C ASN A 132 -5.85 -44.22 59.71
N CYS A 133 -5.89 -42.89 59.60
CA CYS A 133 -6.27 -42.20 58.35
C CYS A 133 -7.62 -42.64 57.71
N GLY A 134 -8.61 -42.99 58.55
CA GLY A 134 -9.91 -43.50 58.11
C GLY A 134 -9.94 -45.01 57.76
N GLY A 135 -8.87 -45.73 58.08
CA GLY A 135 -8.86 -47.20 58.24
C GLY A 135 -9.70 -47.62 59.45
N GLU A 136 -9.57 -46.91 60.57
CA GLU A 136 -10.35 -47.03 61.81
C GLU A 136 -11.86 -47.16 61.54
N MET A 137 -12.37 -48.37 61.73
CA MET A 137 -13.80 -48.69 61.56
C MET A 137 -14.63 -48.38 62.80
N HIS A 138 -14.06 -47.76 63.83
CA HIS A 138 -14.81 -47.34 65.01
C HIS A 138 -15.41 -45.93 64.88
N GLN A 139 -16.65 -45.75 65.33
CA GLN A 139 -17.29 -44.44 65.45
C GLN A 139 -17.63 -44.07 66.91
N ARG A 140 -16.84 -43.14 67.47
CA ARG A 140 -17.20 -42.45 68.71
C ARG A 140 -18.41 -41.53 68.50
N GLN A 141 -19.50 -41.75 69.24
CA GLN A 141 -20.68 -40.89 69.17
C GLN A 141 -20.38 -39.53 69.82
N ARG A 142 -20.60 -38.43 69.08
CA ARG A 142 -20.40 -37.06 69.57
C ARG A 142 -21.72 -36.29 69.46
N LYS A 143 -22.06 -35.50 70.48
CA LYS A 143 -23.27 -34.64 70.53
C LYS A 143 -23.43 -33.75 69.27
N ASN A 144 -22.33 -33.31 68.64
CA ASN A 144 -22.33 -32.46 67.45
C ASN A 144 -22.09 -33.20 66.10
N ALA A 145 -22.27 -34.53 66.04
CA ALA A 145 -21.96 -35.33 64.86
C ALA A 145 -22.68 -34.87 63.57
N ASP A 146 -23.96 -34.53 63.66
CA ASP A 146 -24.76 -34.07 62.50
C ASP A 146 -24.28 -32.71 61.96
N CYS A 147 -23.82 -31.81 62.84
CA CYS A 147 -23.26 -30.51 62.44
C CYS A 147 -21.93 -30.69 61.70
N HIS A 148 -21.02 -31.53 62.21
CA HIS A 148 -19.77 -31.85 61.52
C HIS A 148 -20.01 -32.53 60.17
N ARG A 149 -20.96 -33.47 60.09
CA ARG A 149 -21.37 -34.09 58.82
C ARG A 149 -21.84 -33.05 57.81
N GLY A 150 -22.78 -32.18 58.21
CA GLY A 150 -23.30 -31.10 57.37
C GLY A 150 -22.21 -30.14 56.87
N PHE A 151 -21.27 -29.77 57.75
CA PHE A 151 -20.10 -28.96 57.39
C PHE A 151 -19.24 -29.64 56.32
N TYR A 152 -18.81 -30.90 56.52
CA TYR A 152 -17.99 -31.61 55.53
C TYR A 152 -18.73 -31.85 54.21
N THR A 153 -20.03 -32.14 54.24
CA THR A 153 -20.88 -32.22 53.04
C THR A 153 -20.90 -30.89 52.28
N ALA A 154 -21.15 -29.77 52.96
CA ALA A 154 -21.18 -28.45 52.33
C ALA A 154 -19.81 -28.03 51.78
N SER A 155 -18.73 -28.26 52.53
CA SER A 155 -17.35 -27.97 52.09
C SER A 155 -16.95 -28.83 50.89
N LEU A 156 -17.28 -30.13 50.87
CA LEU A 156 -16.98 -31.00 49.73
C LEU A 156 -17.79 -30.61 48.49
N ILE A 157 -19.07 -30.24 48.64
CA ILE A 157 -19.87 -29.69 47.53
C ILE A 157 -19.23 -28.41 46.98
N ALA A 158 -18.84 -27.47 47.85
CA ALA A 158 -18.20 -26.23 47.44
C ALA A 158 -16.89 -26.49 46.67
N THR A 159 -15.99 -27.33 47.19
CA THR A 159 -14.75 -27.68 46.47
C THR A 159 -15.03 -28.40 45.16
N THR A 160 -16.04 -29.27 45.11
CA THR A 160 -16.45 -29.99 43.88
C THR A 160 -16.92 -29.01 42.80
N ILE A 161 -17.71 -27.98 43.17
CA ILE A 161 -18.15 -26.92 42.25
C ILE A 161 -16.95 -26.15 41.68
N PHE A 162 -15.99 -25.73 42.51
CA PHE A 162 -14.81 -25.01 42.03
C PHE A 162 -13.91 -25.87 41.12
N ILE A 163 -13.76 -27.17 41.40
CA ILE A 163 -13.04 -28.10 40.52
C ILE A 163 -13.79 -28.27 39.18
N ILE A 164 -15.12 -28.35 39.18
CA ILE A 164 -15.92 -28.37 37.94
C ILE A 164 -15.67 -27.10 37.11
N VAL A 165 -15.64 -25.91 37.73
CA VAL A 165 -15.32 -24.65 37.04
C VAL A 165 -13.91 -24.70 36.42
N GLY A 166 -12.90 -25.22 37.13
CA GLY A 166 -11.55 -25.39 36.59
C GLY A 166 -11.49 -26.36 35.40
N VAL A 167 -12.25 -27.47 35.44
CA VAL A 167 -12.39 -28.40 34.31
C VAL A 167 -13.07 -27.73 33.11
N LEU A 168 -14.12 -26.92 33.32
CA LEU A 168 -14.80 -26.19 32.25
C LEU A 168 -13.90 -25.13 31.61
N ILE A 169 -13.11 -24.40 32.40
CA ILE A 169 -12.09 -23.44 31.92
C ILE A 169 -11.08 -24.15 31.01
N ALA A 170 -10.51 -25.26 31.48
CA ALA A 170 -9.52 -26.02 30.71
C ALA A 170 -10.14 -26.67 29.45
N LEU A 171 -11.38 -27.17 29.52
CA LEU A 171 -12.08 -27.72 28.36
C LEU A 171 -12.37 -26.64 27.30
N ALA A 172 -12.82 -25.46 27.72
CA ALA A 172 -13.06 -24.32 26.83
C ALA A 172 -11.77 -23.87 26.14
N ALA A 173 -10.66 -23.79 26.87
CA ALA A 173 -9.35 -23.46 26.33
C ALA A 173 -8.86 -24.52 25.32
N ASN A 174 -8.98 -25.81 25.64
CA ASN A 174 -8.63 -26.91 24.72
C ASN A 174 -9.45 -26.88 23.41
N HIS A 175 -10.74 -26.56 23.52
CA HIS A 175 -11.63 -26.44 22.36
C HIS A 175 -11.38 -25.17 21.54
N ASN A 176 -11.01 -24.06 22.18
CA ASN A 176 -10.66 -22.83 21.47
C ASN A 176 -9.50 -23.05 20.50
N ILE A 177 -8.43 -23.74 20.89
CA ILE A 177 -7.30 -24.06 19.99
C ILE A 177 -7.80 -24.78 18.72
N SER A 178 -8.59 -25.85 18.86
CA SER A 178 -9.16 -26.57 17.70
C SER A 178 -10.07 -25.70 16.82
N SER A 179 -10.81 -24.77 17.44
CA SER A 179 -11.61 -23.79 16.71
C SER A 179 -10.71 -22.84 15.90
N GLN A 180 -9.66 -22.31 16.53
CA GLN A 180 -8.75 -21.35 15.91
C GLN A 180 -7.82 -21.97 14.85
N VAL A 181 -7.58 -23.29 14.82
CA VAL A 181 -6.87 -23.94 13.69
C VAL A 181 -7.55 -23.63 12.34
N LYS A 182 -8.88 -23.51 12.30
CA LYS A 182 -9.63 -23.09 11.11
C LYS A 182 -9.43 -21.60 10.80
N SER A 183 -9.39 -20.75 11.82
CA SER A 183 -9.07 -19.32 11.71
C SER A 183 -7.66 -19.11 11.15
N THR A 184 -6.66 -19.83 11.66
CA THR A 184 -5.28 -19.85 11.15
C THR A 184 -5.23 -20.17 9.66
N ARG A 185 -5.92 -21.23 9.22
CA ARG A 185 -6.00 -21.60 7.80
C ARG A 185 -6.60 -20.48 6.94
N ARG A 186 -7.69 -19.85 7.41
CA ARG A 186 -8.31 -18.71 6.73
C ARG A 186 -7.34 -17.53 6.61
N LEU A 187 -6.64 -17.19 7.70
CA LEU A 187 -5.74 -16.06 7.81
C LEU A 187 -4.49 -16.24 6.94
N ILE A 188 -3.91 -17.44 6.91
CA ILE A 188 -2.82 -17.79 5.97
C ILE A 188 -3.30 -17.63 4.52
N ASN A 189 -4.47 -18.20 4.18
CA ASN A 189 -5.00 -18.15 2.82
C ASN A 189 -5.35 -16.72 2.36
N THR A 190 -5.80 -15.83 3.25
CA THR A 190 -6.04 -14.41 2.89
C THR A 190 -4.74 -13.64 2.76
N ASN A 191 -3.77 -13.83 3.67
CA ASN A 191 -2.44 -13.20 3.56
C ASN A 191 -1.73 -13.59 2.26
N MET A 192 -1.72 -14.88 1.91
CA MET A 192 -1.11 -15.37 0.67
C MET A 192 -1.83 -14.84 -0.58
N ARG A 193 -3.16 -14.66 -0.52
CA ARG A 193 -3.92 -14.00 -1.59
C ARG A 193 -3.56 -12.53 -1.71
N ASP A 194 -3.51 -11.79 -0.61
CA ASP A 194 -3.21 -10.36 -0.63
C ASP A 194 -1.74 -10.08 -1.00
N LEU A 195 -0.80 -10.96 -0.62
CA LEU A 195 0.57 -10.97 -1.12
C LEU A 195 0.65 -11.16 -2.64
N LYS A 196 -0.19 -12.05 -3.18
CA LYS A 196 -0.27 -12.28 -4.64
C LYS A 196 -0.94 -11.11 -5.36
N THR A 197 -1.96 -10.49 -4.76
CA THR A 197 -2.55 -9.24 -5.25
C THR A 197 -1.53 -8.10 -5.21
N PHE A 198 -0.76 -7.98 -4.13
CA PHE A 198 0.34 -7.01 -3.98
C PHE A 198 1.41 -7.22 -5.04
N ALA A 199 1.82 -8.46 -5.30
CA ALA A 199 2.75 -8.78 -6.37
C ALA A 199 2.17 -8.41 -7.76
N ASN A 200 0.95 -8.84 -8.07
CA ASN A 200 0.32 -8.56 -9.37
C ASN A 200 0.07 -7.06 -9.62
N ASN A 201 -0.23 -6.29 -8.57
CA ASN A 201 -0.57 -4.87 -8.67
C ASN A 201 0.64 -3.94 -8.43
N THR A 202 1.77 -4.46 -7.95
CA THR A 202 3.05 -3.75 -8.04
C THR A 202 3.41 -3.63 -9.53
N PRO A 203 3.65 -2.42 -10.07
CA PRO A 203 3.66 -2.19 -11.50
C PRO A 203 4.92 -2.74 -12.18
N ALA A 204 4.88 -4.02 -12.53
CA ALA A 204 5.73 -4.59 -13.57
C ALA A 204 5.35 -4.09 -14.99
N VAL A 205 4.20 -3.41 -15.15
CA VAL A 205 3.49 -3.31 -16.44
C VAL A 205 3.50 -1.91 -17.09
N TYR A 206 3.67 -0.82 -16.33
CA TYR A 206 3.31 0.53 -16.83
C TYR A 206 4.47 1.45 -17.26
N ILE A 207 5.71 0.94 -17.38
CA ILE A 207 6.86 1.77 -17.81
C ILE A 207 7.46 1.27 -19.14
N GLY A 208 7.60 -0.05 -19.34
CA GLY A 208 8.22 -0.62 -20.55
C GLY A 208 7.42 -0.42 -21.85
N PRO A 209 6.21 -1.00 -21.98
CA PRO A 209 5.47 -1.01 -23.25
C PRO A 209 4.93 0.37 -23.64
N LEU A 210 4.52 1.17 -22.66
CA LEU A 210 3.87 2.47 -22.86
C LEU A 210 4.83 3.56 -23.33
N LEU A 211 6.08 3.55 -22.84
CA LEU A 211 7.15 4.39 -23.41
C LEU A 211 7.74 3.76 -24.67
N GLY A 212 8.20 2.50 -24.62
CA GLY A 212 8.92 1.87 -25.73
C GLY A 212 8.12 1.82 -27.03
N GLY A 213 6.84 1.42 -26.98
CA GLY A 213 5.97 1.35 -28.15
C GLY A 213 5.64 2.73 -28.74
N ARG A 214 5.36 3.73 -27.90
CA ARG A 214 5.06 5.10 -28.38
C ARG A 214 6.31 5.85 -28.85
N ILE A 215 7.49 5.55 -28.30
CA ILE A 215 8.77 6.14 -28.74
C ILE A 215 9.17 5.62 -30.13
N HIS A 216 8.98 4.33 -30.43
CA HIS A 216 9.30 3.81 -31.77
C HIS A 216 8.40 4.45 -32.85
N ILE A 217 7.10 4.58 -32.57
CA ILE A 217 6.10 5.27 -33.41
C ILE A 217 6.38 6.79 -33.54
N GLN A 218 7.14 7.39 -32.62
CA GLN A 218 7.59 8.79 -32.71
C GLN A 218 8.93 8.97 -33.45
N LEU A 219 9.89 8.03 -33.33
CA LEU A 219 11.16 8.10 -34.07
C LEU A 219 10.98 7.83 -35.56
N GLU A 220 10.10 6.90 -35.94
CA GLU A 220 9.77 6.64 -37.35
C GLU A 220 9.19 7.91 -38.01
N LYS A 221 8.44 8.71 -37.25
CA LYS A 221 7.93 10.05 -37.63
C LYS A 221 8.98 11.17 -37.63
N SER A 222 10.25 10.90 -37.36
CA SER A 222 11.28 11.94 -37.23
C SER A 222 12.46 11.77 -38.21
N VAL A 223 12.89 10.53 -38.49
CA VAL A 223 14.06 10.28 -39.35
C VAL A 223 13.75 10.47 -40.84
N ILE A 224 12.63 9.92 -41.33
CA ILE A 224 12.19 10.14 -42.72
C ILE A 224 11.98 11.64 -43.01
N PRO A 225 11.27 12.41 -42.16
CA PRO A 225 11.17 13.83 -42.39
C PRO A 225 12.46 14.62 -42.12
N SER A 226 13.57 14.02 -41.66
CA SER A 226 14.85 14.75 -41.51
C SER A 226 15.60 14.93 -42.84
N LEU A 227 15.58 13.92 -43.75
CA LEU A 227 16.05 14.14 -45.13
C LEU A 227 15.10 15.06 -45.89
N ASP A 228 13.80 14.91 -45.66
CA ASP A 228 12.79 15.86 -46.16
C ASP A 228 13.01 17.27 -45.60
N THR A 229 13.49 17.40 -44.34
CA THR A 229 13.85 18.68 -43.70
C THR A 229 15.13 19.28 -44.27
N ALA A 230 16.10 18.49 -44.76
CA ALA A 230 17.26 19.04 -45.47
C ALA A 230 16.84 19.65 -46.83
N LEU A 231 15.94 18.98 -47.56
CA LEU A 231 15.35 19.49 -48.79
C LEU A 231 14.45 20.71 -48.51
N ARG A 232 13.61 20.63 -47.47
CA ARG A 232 12.85 21.74 -46.89
C ARG A 232 13.71 22.74 -46.11
N MET A 233 15.04 22.59 -46.01
CA MET A 233 15.95 23.63 -45.49
C MET A 233 16.66 24.34 -46.63
N ALA A 234 16.97 23.67 -47.74
CA ALA A 234 17.23 24.37 -49.00
C ALA A 234 15.99 25.17 -49.44
N GLY A 235 14.80 24.58 -49.28
CA GLY A 235 13.50 25.26 -49.31
C GLY A 235 13.42 26.37 -48.27
N ALA A 236 13.47 26.06 -46.98
CA ALA A 236 13.25 27.04 -45.92
C ALA A 236 14.34 28.10 -45.78
N MET A 237 15.56 27.93 -46.29
CA MET A 237 16.51 29.05 -46.40
C MET A 237 16.01 30.05 -47.43
N ARG A 238 15.55 29.55 -48.58
CA ARG A 238 14.92 30.36 -49.61
C ARG A 238 13.59 30.95 -49.12
N GLU A 239 12.75 30.19 -48.44
CA GLU A 239 11.51 30.67 -47.80
C GLU A 239 11.79 31.57 -46.60
N THR A 240 12.94 31.49 -45.91
CA THR A 240 13.32 32.38 -44.80
C THR A 240 13.95 33.66 -45.31
N LYS A 241 14.64 33.63 -46.45
CA LYS A 241 14.93 34.85 -47.21
C LYS A 241 13.62 35.47 -47.67
N GLU A 242 12.78 34.72 -48.38
CA GLU A 242 11.48 35.19 -48.82
C GLU A 242 10.64 35.63 -47.59
N ALA A 243 10.79 35.04 -46.40
CA ALA A 243 10.11 35.44 -45.15
C ALA A 243 10.82 36.53 -44.34
N LEU A 244 12.09 36.87 -44.58
CA LEU A 244 12.76 38.05 -44.01
C LEU A 244 12.64 39.23 -44.95
N GLU A 245 12.65 39.00 -46.26
CA GLU A 245 12.18 39.96 -47.27
C GLU A 245 10.71 40.23 -47.02
N ASN A 246 9.87 39.20 -46.79
CA ASN A 246 8.47 39.39 -46.41
C ASN A 246 8.26 39.78 -44.94
N VAL A 247 9.15 39.59 -43.96
CA VAL A 247 8.94 40.14 -42.59
C VAL A 247 9.53 41.54 -42.45
N SER A 248 10.55 41.90 -43.21
CA SER A 248 10.98 43.30 -43.32
C SER A 248 9.97 44.09 -44.16
N SER A 249 9.60 43.57 -45.33
CA SER A 249 8.53 44.13 -46.18
C SER A 249 7.18 44.09 -45.47
N SER A 250 6.76 42.99 -44.83
CA SER A 250 5.51 42.98 -44.06
C SER A 250 5.62 43.65 -42.70
N LEU A 251 6.79 43.93 -42.12
CA LEU A 251 6.86 44.84 -40.97
C LEU A 251 6.61 46.26 -41.45
N GLU A 252 7.30 46.68 -42.51
CA GLU A 252 7.09 47.97 -43.13
C GLU A 252 5.62 48.07 -43.57
N VAL A 253 5.08 47.03 -44.23
CA VAL A 253 3.67 46.81 -44.63
C VAL A 253 2.78 46.24 -43.50
N LEU A 254 3.19 46.29 -42.22
CA LEU A 254 2.32 46.09 -41.03
C LEU A 254 2.38 47.31 -40.12
N GLN A 255 3.40 48.16 -40.21
CA GLN A 255 3.40 49.48 -39.58
C GLN A 255 2.72 50.47 -40.52
N ASP A 256 3.07 50.48 -41.81
CA ASP A 256 2.27 51.05 -42.89
C ASP A 256 0.98 50.26 -43.06
N GLY A 257 0.97 48.93 -42.94
CA GLY A 257 -0.26 48.14 -43.13
C GLY A 257 -1.23 48.11 -41.98
N VAL A 258 -0.79 48.27 -40.72
CA VAL A 258 -1.68 48.48 -39.57
C VAL A 258 -1.91 49.95 -39.28
N GLY A 259 -1.01 50.85 -39.68
CA GLY A 259 -1.34 52.26 -39.92
C GLY A 259 -2.47 52.39 -40.94
N LYS A 260 -2.35 51.70 -42.08
CA LYS A 260 -3.40 51.55 -43.12
C LYS A 260 -4.57 50.70 -42.64
N LEU A 261 -4.42 49.70 -41.78
CA LEU A 261 -5.56 48.90 -41.30
C LEU A 261 -6.35 49.66 -40.25
N GLN A 262 -5.68 50.41 -39.39
CA GLN A 262 -6.31 51.33 -38.46
C GLN A 262 -6.98 52.47 -39.23
N ALA A 263 -6.31 53.05 -40.23
CA ALA A 263 -6.89 54.06 -41.11
C ALA A 263 -8.01 53.52 -42.01
N SER A 264 -7.92 52.26 -42.46
CA SER A 264 -8.93 51.59 -43.29
C SER A 264 -10.09 51.11 -42.44
N LEU A 265 -9.92 50.34 -41.36
CA LEU A 265 -11.05 49.98 -40.49
C LEU A 265 -11.70 51.21 -39.84
N SER A 266 -10.95 52.25 -39.48
CA SER A 266 -11.55 53.50 -38.99
C SER A 266 -12.17 54.33 -40.11
N GLY A 267 -11.58 54.33 -41.31
CA GLY A 267 -12.07 55.04 -42.50
C GLY A 267 -13.30 54.36 -43.12
N GLU A 268 -13.32 53.04 -43.19
CA GLU A 268 -14.45 52.18 -43.54
C GLU A 268 -15.55 52.32 -42.49
N ARG A 269 -15.23 52.30 -41.19
CA ARG A 269 -16.20 52.62 -40.12
C ARG A 269 -16.81 54.01 -40.26
N ALA A 270 -16.01 55.02 -40.61
CA ALA A 270 -16.49 56.39 -40.85
C ALA A 270 -17.30 56.50 -42.16
N SER A 271 -16.86 55.83 -43.23
CA SER A 271 -17.52 55.80 -44.54
C SER A 271 -18.86 55.06 -44.47
N LEU A 272 -18.87 53.88 -43.84
CA LEU A 272 -20.07 53.10 -43.54
C LEU A 272 -21.02 53.91 -42.65
N SER A 273 -20.52 54.64 -41.64
CA SER A 273 -21.34 55.58 -40.85
C SER A 273 -21.94 56.71 -41.68
N ASN A 274 -21.20 57.27 -42.65
CA ASN A 274 -21.70 58.30 -43.55
C ASN A 274 -22.77 57.75 -44.52
N THR A 275 -22.51 56.60 -45.13
CA THR A 275 -23.46 55.86 -45.98
C THR A 275 -24.77 55.54 -45.23
N LEU A 276 -24.67 55.15 -43.95
CA LEU A 276 -25.82 54.90 -43.07
C LEU A 276 -26.51 56.18 -42.56
N SER A 277 -26.00 57.36 -42.94
CA SER A 277 -26.58 58.68 -42.65
C SER A 277 -27.24 59.32 -43.89
N ASP A 278 -27.25 58.62 -45.03
CA ASP A 278 -27.94 59.06 -46.25
C ASP A 278 -29.48 59.17 -46.03
N PRO A 279 -30.17 60.17 -46.62
CA PRO A 279 -31.63 60.29 -46.52
C PRO A 279 -32.41 59.02 -46.90
N ALA A 280 -31.87 58.16 -47.77
CA ALA A 280 -32.47 56.87 -48.11
C ALA A 280 -32.62 55.94 -46.89
N CYS A 281 -31.71 56.02 -45.90
CA CYS A 281 -31.78 55.30 -44.62
C CYS A 281 -32.82 55.88 -43.64
N THR A 282 -33.51 56.97 -43.97
CA THR A 282 -34.64 57.50 -43.18
C THR A 282 -36.01 57.01 -43.67
N ASN A 283 -36.07 56.34 -44.83
CA ASN A 283 -37.30 55.73 -45.31
C ASN A 283 -37.70 54.53 -44.44
N GLY A 284 -38.96 54.47 -44.01
CA GLY A 284 -39.44 53.50 -43.00
C GLY A 284 -39.23 52.01 -43.35
N ALA A 285 -39.13 51.65 -44.63
CA ALA A 285 -38.87 50.27 -45.07
C ALA A 285 -37.38 49.87 -45.03
N VAL A 286 -36.45 50.83 -44.98
CA VAL A 286 -34.99 50.63 -45.04
C VAL A 286 -34.31 51.02 -43.72
N SER A 287 -34.93 51.92 -42.96
CA SER A 287 -34.36 52.50 -41.74
C SER A 287 -33.97 51.46 -40.68
N HIS A 288 -34.75 50.39 -40.51
CA HIS A 288 -34.42 49.32 -39.56
C HIS A 288 -33.06 48.69 -39.86
N THR A 289 -32.83 48.25 -41.11
CA THR A 289 -31.57 47.65 -41.57
C THR A 289 -30.39 48.61 -41.39
N CYS A 290 -30.56 49.89 -41.77
CA CYS A 290 -29.50 50.89 -41.57
C CYS A 290 -29.17 51.11 -40.07
N ASN A 291 -30.17 51.09 -39.19
CA ASN A 291 -29.97 51.28 -37.75
C ASN A 291 -29.28 50.07 -37.10
N THR A 292 -29.59 48.85 -37.54
CA THR A 292 -28.94 47.60 -37.09
C THR A 292 -27.46 47.58 -37.45
N ILE A 293 -27.09 47.98 -38.68
CA ILE A 293 -25.67 48.07 -39.06
C ILE A 293 -24.97 49.19 -38.25
N ARG A 294 -25.67 50.28 -37.93
CA ARG A 294 -25.08 51.42 -37.19
C ARG A 294 -24.69 51.08 -35.74
N SER A 295 -25.32 50.08 -35.11
CA SER A 295 -24.94 49.66 -33.74
C SER A 295 -23.67 48.80 -33.70
N THR A 296 -23.43 47.98 -34.73
CA THR A 296 -22.27 47.08 -34.81
C THR A 296 -20.98 47.81 -35.25
N LEU A 297 -21.08 48.99 -35.88
CA LEU A 297 -19.95 49.87 -36.23
C LEU A 297 -18.91 50.05 -35.11
N SER A 298 -19.37 50.06 -33.85
CA SER A 298 -18.50 50.28 -32.67
C SER A 298 -17.45 49.18 -32.49
N GLN A 299 -17.73 47.97 -32.98
CA GLN A 299 -16.90 46.77 -32.88
C GLN A 299 -15.89 46.65 -34.03
N LEU A 300 -16.07 47.41 -35.12
CA LEU A 300 -15.13 47.45 -36.23
C LEU A 300 -13.91 48.32 -35.86
N GLY A 301 -12.82 47.68 -35.48
CA GLY A 301 -11.58 48.34 -35.09
C GLY A 301 -10.45 47.33 -34.82
N ILE A 302 -9.22 47.82 -34.93
CA ILE A 302 -8.03 47.04 -34.60
C ILE A 302 -7.88 46.83 -33.08
N ASN A 303 -7.16 45.78 -32.71
CA ASN A 303 -6.82 45.43 -31.33
C ASN A 303 -5.32 45.59 -31.02
N ALA A 304 -4.48 45.66 -32.07
CA ALA A 304 -3.02 45.55 -32.02
C ALA A 304 -2.31 46.77 -32.65
N ASP A 305 -1.30 47.32 -31.97
CA ASP A 305 -0.55 48.52 -32.32
C ASP A 305 0.96 48.23 -32.49
N PHE A 306 1.36 48.02 -33.75
CA PHE A 306 2.71 47.61 -34.14
C PHE A 306 3.74 48.75 -34.19
N SER A 307 3.38 49.98 -33.82
CA SER A 307 4.30 51.13 -33.76
C SER A 307 5.41 50.99 -32.70
N LYS A 308 5.32 49.97 -31.83
CA LYS A 308 6.20 49.75 -30.68
C LYS A 308 7.26 48.65 -30.88
N VAL A 309 7.48 48.21 -32.11
CA VAL A 309 8.20 46.95 -32.44
C VAL A 309 9.43 47.21 -33.35
N PRO A 310 10.61 46.61 -33.08
CA PRO A 310 11.89 46.97 -33.74
C PRO A 310 12.17 46.29 -35.11
N ASP A 311 13.05 46.90 -35.90
CA ASP A 311 13.42 46.53 -37.29
C ASP A 311 14.32 45.26 -37.41
N VAL A 312 14.21 44.57 -38.55
CA VAL A 312 14.86 43.29 -38.89
C VAL A 312 15.83 43.35 -40.08
N ASN A 313 15.95 44.50 -40.77
CA ASN A 313 16.77 44.70 -41.98
C ASN A 313 18.21 44.12 -41.91
N HIS A 314 18.84 44.19 -40.73
CA HIS A 314 20.20 43.69 -40.52
C HIS A 314 20.32 42.17 -40.68
N ALA A 315 19.31 41.39 -40.24
CA ALA A 315 19.30 39.94 -40.42
C ALA A 315 19.09 39.53 -41.88
N LEU A 316 18.24 40.29 -42.58
CA LEU A 316 17.92 40.08 -43.99
C LEU A 316 19.16 40.21 -44.91
N ALA A 317 19.97 41.25 -44.72
CA ALA A 317 21.17 41.48 -45.54
C ALA A 317 22.15 40.29 -45.50
N ASN A 318 22.30 39.65 -44.34
CA ASN A 318 23.18 38.51 -44.15
C ASN A 318 22.63 37.26 -44.84
N VAL A 319 21.34 36.96 -44.72
CA VAL A 319 20.69 35.84 -45.42
C VAL A 319 20.81 35.97 -46.95
N ASN A 320 20.70 37.19 -47.48
CA ASN A 320 20.84 37.45 -48.91
C ASN A 320 22.24 37.12 -49.47
N THR A 321 23.27 37.16 -48.63
CA THR A 321 24.64 36.79 -49.01
C THR A 321 24.80 35.27 -49.09
N VAL A 322 24.04 34.53 -48.29
CA VAL A 322 24.05 33.05 -48.22
C VAL A 322 23.39 32.40 -49.44
N LEU A 323 22.26 32.92 -49.93
CA LEU A 323 21.51 32.25 -51.01
C LEU A 323 22.10 32.38 -52.42
N LYS A 324 23.35 32.84 -52.53
CA LYS A 324 24.13 32.79 -53.77
C LYS A 324 24.62 31.36 -54.11
N THR A 325 24.61 30.43 -53.16
CA THR A 325 24.98 29.02 -53.36
C THR A 325 23.72 28.16 -53.48
N ASP A 326 23.55 27.46 -54.61
CA ASP A 326 22.36 26.62 -54.89
C ASP A 326 22.41 25.30 -54.11
N LEU A 327 21.92 25.35 -52.88
CA LEU A 327 21.88 24.20 -51.97
C LEU A 327 20.98 23.07 -52.49
N SER A 328 19.96 23.38 -53.29
CA SER A 328 18.99 22.40 -53.77
C SER A 328 19.61 21.43 -54.77
N ASN A 329 20.40 21.96 -55.73
CA ASN A 329 21.13 21.17 -56.71
C ASN A 329 22.23 20.29 -56.05
N ILE A 330 22.89 20.81 -55.01
CA ILE A 330 23.86 20.04 -54.21
C ILE A 330 23.17 18.87 -53.47
N VAL A 331 22.00 19.10 -52.87
CA VAL A 331 21.18 18.05 -52.22
C VAL A 331 20.69 17.00 -53.25
N GLN A 332 20.36 17.42 -54.48
CA GLN A 332 19.90 16.51 -55.54
C GLN A 332 21.02 15.58 -56.05
N LYS A 333 22.27 16.08 -56.14
CA LYS A 333 23.45 15.22 -56.34
C LYS A 333 23.67 14.26 -55.17
N GLY A 334 23.42 14.72 -53.94
CA GLY A 334 23.39 13.89 -52.74
C GLY A 334 22.45 12.68 -52.89
N TYR A 335 21.24 12.88 -53.41
CA TYR A 335 20.27 11.80 -53.70
C TYR A 335 20.78 10.76 -54.71
N ALA A 336 21.47 11.19 -55.77
CA ALA A 336 22.04 10.27 -56.75
C ALA A 336 23.18 9.42 -56.15
N SER A 337 24.05 10.04 -55.34
CA SER A 337 25.08 9.32 -54.58
C SER A 337 24.47 8.39 -53.52
N PHE A 338 23.38 8.80 -52.88
CA PHE A 338 22.62 8.03 -51.88
C PHE A 338 21.95 6.76 -52.43
N ASN A 339 21.54 6.74 -53.70
CA ASN A 339 20.95 5.53 -54.30
C ASN A 339 21.99 4.44 -54.62
N ASP A 340 23.26 4.81 -54.89
CA ASP A 340 24.37 3.86 -55.10
C ASP A 340 25.10 3.50 -53.79
N THR A 341 24.77 4.24 -52.71
CA THR A 341 25.33 4.09 -51.37
C THR A 341 25.14 2.72 -50.71
N PRO A 342 24.08 1.91 -50.92
CA PRO A 342 23.93 0.60 -50.26
C PRO A 342 25.12 -0.35 -50.48
N ARG A 343 25.89 -0.17 -51.57
CA ARG A 343 27.11 -0.95 -51.82
C ARG A 343 28.30 -0.43 -51.03
N LEU A 344 28.56 0.89 -51.03
CA LEU A 344 29.68 1.50 -50.29
C LEU A 344 29.47 1.52 -48.77
N VAL A 345 28.26 1.82 -48.29
CA VAL A 345 27.93 1.89 -46.85
C VAL A 345 28.04 0.52 -46.16
N LYS A 346 27.79 -0.57 -46.89
CA LYS A 346 28.00 -1.94 -46.37
C LYS A 346 29.47 -2.25 -46.07
N GLU A 347 30.40 -1.57 -46.75
CA GLU A 347 31.85 -1.73 -46.58
C GLU A 347 32.45 -0.72 -45.59
N GLN A 348 32.08 0.56 -45.65
CA GLN A 348 32.69 1.60 -44.80
C GLN A 348 31.93 1.90 -43.50
N THR A 349 30.63 1.64 -43.39
CA THR A 349 29.81 2.12 -42.27
C THR A 349 29.64 1.11 -41.14
N LYS A 350 30.40 0.01 -41.17
CA LYS A 350 30.41 -1.05 -40.14
C LYS A 350 30.69 -0.51 -38.72
N ASN A 351 31.35 0.65 -38.61
CA ASN A 351 31.78 1.25 -37.34
C ASN A 351 31.01 2.52 -36.90
N ILE A 352 30.32 3.27 -37.79
CA ILE A 352 29.66 4.56 -37.43
C ILE A 352 28.17 4.39 -37.10
N VAL A 353 27.45 3.61 -37.90
CA VAL A 353 26.07 3.23 -37.54
C VAL A 353 26.11 2.46 -36.22
N ALA A 354 27.16 1.67 -35.97
CA ALA A 354 27.43 1.06 -34.67
C ALA A 354 27.63 2.06 -33.51
N GLY A 355 27.92 3.34 -33.78
CA GLY A 355 28.08 4.41 -32.79
C GLY A 355 26.76 5.14 -32.46
N VAL A 356 25.97 5.54 -33.47
CA VAL A 356 24.66 6.21 -33.24
C VAL A 356 23.57 5.20 -32.93
N LYS A 357 23.54 4.06 -33.64
CA LYS A 357 22.78 2.89 -33.17
C LYS A 357 23.34 2.43 -31.83
N GLY A 358 24.66 2.48 -31.62
CA GLY A 358 25.28 2.25 -30.31
C GLY A 358 24.82 3.22 -29.22
N MET A 359 24.42 4.45 -29.55
CA MET A 359 23.91 5.45 -28.61
C MET A 359 22.41 5.28 -28.36
N LEU A 360 21.63 4.91 -29.37
CA LEU A 360 20.23 4.53 -29.21
C LEU A 360 20.10 3.15 -28.52
N ASP A 361 21.05 2.25 -28.75
CA ASP A 361 21.27 0.99 -28.05
C ASP A 361 21.92 1.23 -26.67
N LYS A 362 22.59 2.37 -26.40
CA LYS A 362 23.13 2.74 -25.06
C LYS A 362 22.07 3.43 -24.21
N ILE A 363 21.28 4.35 -24.74
CA ILE A 363 20.07 4.87 -24.09
C ILE A 363 19.07 3.72 -23.94
N GLY A 364 18.91 2.91 -24.99
CA GLY A 364 18.19 1.65 -24.95
C GLY A 364 18.72 0.70 -23.88
N ALA A 365 20.04 0.55 -23.72
CA ALA A 365 20.67 -0.28 -22.68
C ALA A 365 20.89 0.40 -21.32
N GLU A 366 20.57 1.69 -21.19
CA GLU A 366 20.49 2.43 -19.91
C GLU A 366 19.04 2.48 -19.42
N ILE A 367 18.05 2.49 -20.30
CA ILE A 367 16.62 2.27 -19.99
C ILE A 367 16.35 0.77 -19.75
N THR A 368 16.81 -0.10 -20.65
CA THR A 368 16.90 -1.55 -20.40
C THR A 368 17.93 -1.83 -19.29
N GLY A 369 18.88 -0.93 -19.05
CA GLY A 369 19.84 -1.00 -17.95
C GLY A 369 19.16 -0.74 -16.62
N PHE A 370 18.31 0.28 -16.54
CA PHE A 370 17.44 0.57 -15.41
C PHE A 370 16.42 -0.56 -15.19
N SER A 371 15.81 -1.08 -16.26
CA SER A 371 14.94 -2.26 -16.24
C SER A 371 15.68 -3.60 -15.98
N LYS A 372 17.02 -3.64 -16.05
CA LYS A 372 17.86 -4.79 -15.63
C LYS A 372 18.46 -4.61 -14.23
N MET A 373 18.66 -3.37 -13.81
CA MET A 373 19.10 -2.95 -12.47
C MET A 373 17.95 -3.06 -11.47
N PHE A 374 16.74 -2.77 -11.92
CA PHE A 374 15.48 -3.13 -11.30
C PHE A 374 14.72 -4.06 -12.28
N PRO A 375 15.02 -5.37 -12.29
CA PRO A 375 14.30 -6.34 -13.09
C PRO A 375 12.98 -6.67 -12.38
N VAL A 376 12.13 -5.65 -12.20
CA VAL A 376 10.85 -5.69 -11.49
C VAL A 376 10.04 -6.91 -11.95
N GLU A 377 9.90 -7.11 -13.25
CA GLU A 377 9.16 -8.23 -13.84
C GLU A 377 9.75 -9.61 -13.47
N ALA A 378 11.07 -9.80 -13.58
CA ALA A 378 11.70 -11.08 -13.22
C ALA A 378 11.75 -11.31 -11.70
N SER A 379 11.98 -10.26 -10.91
CA SER A 379 11.96 -10.31 -9.45
C SER A 379 10.55 -10.57 -8.91
N LEU A 380 9.51 -9.99 -9.50
CA LEU A 380 8.12 -10.27 -9.14
C LEU A 380 7.61 -11.59 -9.71
N ALA A 381 8.09 -12.05 -10.86
CA ALA A 381 7.84 -13.42 -11.33
C ALA A 381 8.45 -14.43 -10.34
N ASN A 382 9.73 -14.26 -9.97
CA ASN A 382 10.41 -15.08 -8.97
C ASN A 382 9.73 -15.01 -7.60
N PHE A 383 9.31 -13.83 -7.15
CA PHE A 383 8.57 -13.65 -5.90
C PHE A 383 7.18 -14.32 -5.96
N THR A 384 6.46 -14.21 -7.08
CA THR A 384 5.15 -14.86 -7.26
C THR A 384 5.29 -16.38 -7.34
N ILE A 385 6.36 -16.90 -7.96
CA ILE A 385 6.72 -18.33 -7.94
C ILE A 385 7.03 -18.76 -6.51
N PHE A 386 7.91 -18.05 -5.79
CA PHE A 386 8.22 -18.31 -4.38
C PHE A 386 6.97 -18.29 -3.50
N LEU A 387 6.06 -17.33 -3.68
CA LEU A 387 4.78 -17.28 -2.97
C LEU A 387 3.90 -18.49 -3.28
N ASN A 388 3.76 -18.89 -4.55
CA ASN A 388 2.97 -20.07 -4.91
C ASN A 388 3.60 -21.37 -4.35
N GLU A 389 4.94 -21.50 -4.41
CA GLU A 389 5.67 -22.65 -3.84
C GLU A 389 5.52 -22.72 -2.32
N ARG A 390 5.72 -21.60 -1.61
CA ARG A 390 5.56 -21.51 -0.16
C ARG A 390 4.11 -21.73 0.25
N HIS A 391 3.14 -21.19 -0.48
CA HIS A 391 1.72 -21.43 -0.21
C HIS A 391 1.38 -22.92 -0.36
N LYS A 392 1.80 -23.56 -1.46
CA LYS A 392 1.61 -25.01 -1.69
C LYS A 392 2.32 -25.86 -0.63
N ALA A 393 3.52 -25.45 -0.19
CA ALA A 393 4.22 -26.11 0.91
C ALA A 393 3.42 -26.01 2.21
N ILE A 394 2.88 -24.84 2.55
CA ILE A 394 2.02 -24.65 3.74
C ILE A 394 0.72 -25.48 3.63
N GLU A 395 0.08 -25.51 2.47
CA GLU A 395 -1.12 -26.35 2.24
C GLU A 395 -0.83 -27.84 2.47
N SER A 396 0.37 -28.32 2.11
CA SER A 396 0.76 -29.72 2.35
C SER A 396 0.95 -30.07 3.83
N TYR A 397 1.15 -29.07 4.71
CA TYR A 397 1.18 -29.25 6.16
C TYR A 397 -0.23 -29.26 6.78
N TYR A 398 -1.29 -28.78 6.11
CA TYR A 398 -2.63 -28.72 6.70
C TYR A 398 -3.16 -30.08 7.22
N PRO A 399 -3.02 -31.22 6.50
CA PRO A 399 -3.42 -32.52 7.04
C PRO A 399 -2.62 -32.94 8.29
N GLN A 400 -1.34 -32.57 8.35
CA GLN A 400 -0.47 -32.87 9.49
C GLN A 400 -0.86 -32.01 10.70
N ILE A 401 -1.20 -30.73 10.49
CA ILE A 401 -1.71 -29.82 11.52
C ILE A 401 -3.06 -30.32 12.05
N ASP A 402 -3.98 -30.74 11.17
CA ASP A 402 -5.27 -31.32 11.58
C ASP A 402 -5.08 -32.61 12.41
N GLN A 403 -4.11 -33.47 12.02
CA GLN A 403 -3.79 -34.69 12.75
C GLN A 403 -3.10 -34.40 14.10
N MET A 404 -2.21 -33.40 14.16
CA MET A 404 -1.59 -32.93 15.41
C MET A 404 -2.63 -32.31 16.34
N ASP A 405 -3.57 -31.51 15.84
CA ASP A 405 -4.67 -30.96 16.64
C ASP A 405 -5.56 -32.07 17.21
N PHE A 406 -5.87 -33.10 16.41
CA PHE A 406 -6.62 -34.26 16.88
C PHE A 406 -5.92 -35.00 18.03
N TYR A 407 -4.62 -35.30 17.91
CA TYR A 407 -3.87 -35.94 18.99
C TYR A 407 -3.72 -35.04 20.22
N ARG A 408 -3.45 -33.74 20.03
CA ARG A 408 -3.41 -32.72 21.09
C ARG A 408 -4.73 -32.66 21.84
N TRP A 409 -5.84 -32.58 21.13
CA TRP A 409 -7.18 -32.50 21.69
C TRP A 409 -7.51 -33.76 22.51
N ILE A 410 -7.22 -34.95 21.99
CA ILE A 410 -7.38 -36.23 22.72
C ILE A 410 -6.53 -36.26 23.98
N ALA A 411 -5.26 -35.85 23.92
CA ALA A 411 -4.37 -35.83 25.08
C ALA A 411 -4.90 -34.91 26.19
N CYS A 412 -5.32 -33.70 25.83
CA CYS A 412 -5.95 -32.76 26.77
C CYS A 412 -7.26 -33.31 27.37
N VAL A 413 -8.11 -33.97 26.56
CA VAL A 413 -9.34 -34.61 27.06
C VAL A 413 -9.01 -35.77 28.01
N ALA A 414 -8.01 -36.61 27.71
CA ALA A 414 -7.60 -37.70 28.58
C ALA A 414 -7.09 -37.21 29.95
N VAL A 415 -6.34 -36.11 29.97
CA VAL A 415 -5.91 -35.43 31.21
C VAL A 415 -7.11 -34.92 32.01
N LEU A 416 -8.09 -34.28 31.35
CA LEU A 416 -9.31 -33.81 32.02
C LEU A 416 -10.17 -34.98 32.55
N CYS A 417 -10.24 -36.10 31.83
CA CYS A 417 -10.94 -37.30 32.28
C CYS A 417 -10.42 -37.86 33.61
N MET A 418 -9.13 -37.68 33.94
CA MET A 418 -8.60 -38.05 35.26
C MET A 418 -9.26 -37.25 36.40
N VAL A 419 -9.47 -35.95 36.19
CA VAL A 419 -10.16 -35.06 37.14
C VAL A 419 -11.66 -35.37 37.18
N VAL A 420 -12.29 -35.57 36.01
CA VAL A 420 -13.72 -35.92 35.93
C VAL A 420 -14.02 -37.26 36.61
N LEU A 421 -13.11 -38.24 36.56
CA LEU A 421 -13.28 -39.51 37.27
C LEU A 421 -13.32 -39.31 38.80
N VAL A 422 -12.42 -38.47 39.35
CA VAL A 422 -12.45 -38.10 40.78
C VAL A 422 -13.75 -37.37 41.14
N LEU A 423 -14.18 -36.41 40.30
CA LEU A 423 -15.46 -35.71 40.47
C LEU A 423 -16.65 -36.67 40.47
N ALA A 424 -16.67 -37.66 39.56
CA ALA A 424 -17.74 -38.66 39.50
C ALA A 424 -17.83 -39.48 40.81
N PHE A 425 -16.70 -39.93 41.35
CA PHE A 425 -16.67 -40.60 42.65
C PHE A 425 -17.12 -39.71 43.82
N ASN A 426 -16.71 -38.44 43.83
CA ASN A 426 -17.14 -37.48 44.85
C ASN A 426 -18.66 -37.19 44.77
N ILE A 427 -19.20 -36.97 43.57
CA ILE A 427 -20.62 -36.67 43.34
C ILE A 427 -21.48 -37.90 43.66
N LEU A 428 -21.13 -39.08 43.15
CA LEU A 428 -21.85 -40.32 43.47
C LEU A 428 -21.74 -40.67 44.97
N GLY A 429 -20.58 -40.43 45.58
CA GLY A 429 -20.36 -40.59 47.01
C GLY A 429 -21.23 -39.66 47.87
N LEU A 430 -21.35 -38.39 47.48
CA LEU A 430 -22.25 -37.41 48.09
C LEU A 430 -23.73 -37.79 47.91
N LEU A 431 -24.15 -38.18 46.71
CA LEU A 431 -25.53 -38.56 46.41
C LEU A 431 -25.95 -39.82 47.17
N CYS A 432 -25.21 -40.93 47.02
CA CYS A 432 -25.51 -42.18 47.73
C CYS A 432 -25.34 -42.03 49.24
N GLY A 433 -24.33 -41.27 49.69
CA GLY A 433 -24.08 -41.00 51.10
C GLY A 433 -25.24 -40.24 51.74
N ASN A 434 -25.65 -39.13 51.14
CA ASN A 434 -26.68 -38.25 51.72
C ASN A 434 -28.11 -38.81 51.55
N CYS A 435 -28.46 -39.36 50.38
CA CYS A 435 -29.78 -39.97 50.16
C CYS A 435 -29.96 -41.30 50.89
N GLY A 436 -28.86 -42.03 51.14
CA GLY A 436 -28.88 -43.28 51.91
C GLY A 436 -28.75 -43.11 53.42
N TYR A 437 -28.50 -41.90 53.92
CA TYR A 437 -28.27 -41.65 55.35
C TYR A 437 -29.58 -41.63 56.13
N ASP A 438 -29.72 -42.58 57.05
CA ASP A 438 -30.77 -42.57 58.07
C ASP A 438 -30.21 -41.99 59.38
N LYS A 439 -30.97 -41.09 60.01
CA LYS A 439 -30.67 -40.51 61.33
C LYS A 439 -30.95 -41.47 62.48
N GLN A 440 -31.81 -42.47 62.29
CA GLN A 440 -32.21 -43.43 63.32
C GLN A 440 -31.33 -44.69 63.32
N ALA A 441 -30.62 -44.96 62.22
CA ALA A 441 -29.69 -46.09 62.12
C ALA A 441 -28.40 -45.85 62.94
N THR A 442 -27.99 -46.86 63.70
CA THR A 442 -26.68 -46.87 64.39
C THR A 442 -25.53 -46.98 63.38
N PRO A 443 -24.28 -46.60 63.75
CA PRO A 443 -23.11 -46.76 62.87
C PRO A 443 -22.95 -48.18 62.31
N THR A 444 -23.29 -49.20 63.11
CA THR A 444 -23.25 -50.63 62.75
C THR A 444 -24.35 -51.07 61.78
N THR A 445 -25.52 -50.41 61.79
CA THR A 445 -26.72 -50.84 61.04
C THR A 445 -27.00 -50.04 59.77
N ARG A 446 -26.11 -49.11 59.38
CA ARG A 446 -26.30 -48.21 58.22
C ARG A 446 -26.76 -48.92 56.94
N GLY A 447 -27.66 -48.27 56.20
CA GLY A 447 -28.19 -48.76 54.94
C GLY A 447 -27.11 -48.99 53.87
N CYS A 448 -27.34 -49.95 52.98
CA CYS A 448 -26.40 -50.32 51.91
C CYS A 448 -26.01 -49.11 51.04
N LEU A 449 -26.98 -48.25 50.71
CA LEU A 449 -26.76 -47.06 49.89
C LEU A 449 -25.79 -46.05 50.54
N SER A 450 -25.93 -45.79 51.85
CA SER A 450 -25.00 -44.92 52.58
C SER A 450 -23.60 -45.51 52.62
N ASN A 451 -23.48 -46.81 52.93
CA ASN A 451 -22.19 -47.50 52.97
C ASN A 451 -21.46 -47.43 51.63
N THR A 452 -22.19 -47.64 50.52
CA THR A 452 -21.67 -47.46 49.16
C THR A 452 -21.22 -46.02 48.92
N GLY A 453 -21.99 -45.01 49.34
CA GLY A 453 -21.58 -43.60 49.24
C GLY A 453 -20.26 -43.31 49.95
N GLY A 454 -20.09 -43.80 51.17
CA GLY A 454 -18.84 -43.67 51.92
C GLY A 454 -17.64 -44.41 51.29
N ASN A 455 -17.88 -45.55 50.65
CA ASN A 455 -16.84 -46.27 49.89
C ASN A 455 -16.47 -45.55 48.58
N LEU A 456 -17.44 -44.94 47.89
CA LEU A 456 -17.20 -44.13 46.68
C LEU A 456 -16.37 -42.88 46.99
N LEU A 457 -16.63 -42.20 48.11
CA LEU A 457 -15.78 -41.09 48.58
C LEU A 457 -14.32 -41.54 48.82
N MET A 458 -14.12 -42.71 49.42
CA MET A 458 -12.77 -43.28 49.63
C MET A 458 -12.11 -43.71 48.32
N ALA A 459 -12.87 -44.18 47.32
CA ALA A 459 -12.35 -44.46 45.98
C ALA A 459 -11.88 -43.17 45.28
N GLY A 460 -12.67 -42.08 45.37
CA GLY A 460 -12.29 -40.75 44.89
C GLY A 460 -10.99 -40.24 45.52
N VAL A 461 -10.80 -40.44 46.82
CA VAL A 461 -9.53 -40.15 47.52
C VAL A 461 -8.35 -40.96 46.94
N GLY A 462 -8.55 -42.26 46.69
CA GLY A 462 -7.53 -43.12 46.07
C GLY A 462 -7.10 -42.62 44.69
N PHE A 463 -8.06 -42.37 43.79
CA PHE A 463 -7.76 -41.82 42.46
C PHE A 463 -7.14 -40.42 42.52
N SER A 464 -7.52 -39.59 43.50
CA SER A 464 -6.90 -38.27 43.70
C SER A 464 -5.41 -38.39 43.98
N PHE A 465 -4.99 -39.29 44.88
CA PHE A 465 -3.57 -39.54 45.16
C PHE A 465 -2.81 -40.11 43.95
N ILE A 466 -3.44 -41.00 43.17
CA ILE A 466 -2.84 -41.60 41.96
C ILE A 466 -2.56 -40.54 40.88
N PHE A 467 -3.52 -39.63 40.62
CA PHE A 467 -3.42 -38.68 39.51
C PHE A 467 -2.82 -37.33 39.88
N ALA A 468 -2.96 -36.84 41.12
CA ALA A 468 -2.61 -35.45 41.45
C ALA A 468 -1.15 -35.08 41.14
N TRP A 469 -0.18 -35.97 41.39
CA TRP A 469 1.23 -35.70 41.07
C TRP A 469 1.48 -35.66 39.55
N VAL A 470 0.83 -36.53 38.77
CA VAL A 470 0.91 -36.52 37.29
C VAL A 470 0.32 -35.24 36.73
N LEU A 471 -0.86 -34.85 37.21
CA LEU A 471 -1.54 -33.62 36.80
C LEU A 471 -0.71 -32.38 37.16
N MET A 472 -0.12 -32.33 38.35
CA MET A 472 0.74 -31.20 38.76
C MET A 472 2.05 -31.15 37.97
N ALA A 473 2.63 -32.29 37.56
CA ALA A 473 3.80 -32.31 36.69
C ALA A 473 3.47 -31.72 35.30
N ILE A 474 2.31 -32.06 34.73
CA ILE A 474 1.80 -31.47 33.49
C ILE A 474 1.57 -29.97 33.65
N VAL A 475 0.85 -29.55 34.70
CA VAL A 475 0.58 -28.12 35.01
C VAL A 475 1.88 -27.34 35.16
N THR A 476 2.85 -27.84 35.94
CA THR A 476 4.12 -27.15 36.19
C THR A 476 4.93 -27.00 34.90
N THR A 477 4.97 -28.03 34.06
CA THR A 477 5.66 -27.98 32.76
C THR A 477 5.03 -26.97 31.81
N LEU A 478 3.69 -26.99 31.68
CA LEU A 478 2.96 -26.06 30.82
C LEU A 478 3.01 -24.62 31.35
N PHE A 479 3.00 -24.42 32.67
CA PHE A 479 3.16 -23.12 33.32
C PHE A 479 4.52 -22.50 33.02
N VAL A 480 5.61 -23.24 33.23
CA VAL A 480 6.97 -22.75 32.98
C VAL A 480 7.12 -22.41 31.50
N VAL A 481 6.78 -23.33 30.59
CA VAL A 481 6.95 -23.11 29.14
C VAL A 481 6.01 -22.02 28.61
N GLY A 482 4.70 -22.15 28.83
CA GLY A 482 3.70 -21.24 28.28
C GLY A 482 3.75 -19.84 28.89
N GLY A 483 4.05 -19.73 30.19
CA GLY A 483 4.22 -18.45 30.86
C GLY A 483 5.51 -17.73 30.46
N ASN A 484 6.62 -18.46 30.25
CA ASN A 484 7.84 -17.86 29.69
C ASN A 484 7.63 -17.40 28.25
N VAL A 485 6.97 -18.21 27.39
CA VAL A 485 6.68 -17.79 26.01
C VAL A 485 5.81 -16.52 25.99
N GLU A 486 4.82 -16.43 26.90
CA GLU A 486 4.01 -15.22 27.03
C GLU A 486 4.87 -13.99 27.38
N LYS A 487 5.72 -14.10 28.40
CA LYS A 487 6.52 -12.99 28.94
C LYS A 487 7.75 -12.60 28.12
N LEU A 488 8.42 -13.57 27.48
CA LEU A 488 9.66 -13.35 26.74
C LEU A 488 9.45 -13.19 25.23
N ILE A 489 8.32 -13.66 24.67
CA ILE A 489 8.05 -13.63 23.23
C ILE A 489 6.80 -12.83 22.92
N CYS A 490 5.64 -13.17 23.50
CA CYS A 490 4.37 -12.57 23.10
C CYS A 490 4.20 -11.11 23.53
N GLU A 491 4.35 -10.80 24.82
CA GLU A 491 4.27 -9.42 25.31
C GLU A 491 5.33 -8.48 24.67
N PRO A 492 6.60 -8.91 24.46
CA PRO A 492 7.59 -8.13 23.71
C PRO A 492 7.32 -8.02 22.20
N LEU A 493 6.66 -8.99 21.59
CA LEU A 493 6.26 -8.95 20.18
C LEU A 493 5.14 -7.92 19.98
N ALA A 494 4.06 -8.01 20.78
CA ALA A 494 2.93 -7.08 20.77
C ALA A 494 3.38 -5.63 21.01
N ASN A 495 4.21 -5.40 22.04
CA ASN A 495 4.76 -4.07 22.34
C ASN A 495 5.92 -3.65 21.42
N ARG A 496 6.17 -4.39 20.33
CA ARG A 496 7.21 -4.12 19.30
C ARG A 496 8.64 -3.97 19.90
N GLN A 497 8.85 -4.52 21.08
CA GLN A 497 10.12 -4.50 21.81
C GLN A 497 11.10 -5.53 21.26
N LEU A 498 10.59 -6.68 20.80
CA LEU A 498 11.38 -7.75 20.18
C LEU A 498 12.03 -7.29 18.87
N PHE A 499 11.36 -6.40 18.10
CA PHE A 499 11.93 -5.85 16.86
C PHE A 499 13.21 -5.05 17.15
N LYS A 500 13.27 -4.33 18.26
CA LYS A 500 14.49 -3.59 18.66
C LYS A 500 15.69 -4.51 18.92
N ILE A 501 15.47 -5.75 19.34
CA ILE A 501 16.54 -6.76 19.49
C ILE A 501 16.95 -7.29 18.12
N ILE A 502 16.00 -7.59 17.24
CA ILE A 502 16.28 -8.06 15.87
C ILE A 502 17.04 -6.99 15.05
N ASP A 503 16.72 -5.72 15.31
CA ASP A 503 17.35 -4.53 14.73
C ASP A 503 18.65 -4.11 15.42
N THR A 504 19.08 -4.80 16.49
CA THR A 504 20.36 -4.54 17.15
C THR A 504 21.52 -5.06 16.29
N PRO A 505 22.55 -4.24 16.00
CA PRO A 505 23.66 -4.65 15.15
C PRO A 505 24.36 -5.94 15.62
N PHE A 506 24.68 -6.83 14.68
CA PHE A 506 25.42 -8.11 14.87
C PHE A 506 24.79 -9.16 15.80
N LEU A 507 23.77 -8.80 16.58
CA LEU A 507 23.19 -9.63 17.65
C LEU A 507 22.49 -10.90 17.14
N VAL A 508 21.77 -10.81 16.01
CA VAL A 508 21.08 -11.97 15.41
C VAL A 508 22.02 -12.85 14.58
N HIS A 509 23.09 -12.27 14.01
CA HIS A 509 24.03 -13.00 13.17
C HIS A 509 25.41 -12.31 13.16
N PRO A 510 26.49 -12.98 13.61
CA PRO A 510 27.78 -12.33 13.88
C PRO A 510 28.44 -11.72 12.62
N GLU A 511 28.14 -12.26 11.44
CA GLU A 511 28.69 -11.77 10.16
C GLU A 511 27.87 -10.63 9.52
N LYS A 512 26.69 -10.27 10.06
CA LYS A 512 25.79 -9.29 9.45
C LYS A 512 25.45 -8.20 10.44
N ARG A 513 25.92 -6.98 10.17
CA ARG A 513 25.59 -5.77 10.95
C ARG A 513 24.07 -5.64 11.12
N ASN A 514 23.32 -5.35 10.06
CA ASN A 514 21.86 -5.28 10.12
C ASN A 514 21.25 -6.55 9.49
N PHE A 515 20.46 -7.31 10.28
CA PHE A 515 19.94 -8.63 9.89
C PHE A 515 19.02 -8.58 8.67
N LEU A 516 18.02 -7.70 8.69
CA LEU A 516 17.01 -7.58 7.64
C LEU A 516 17.58 -7.21 6.27
N PRO A 517 18.36 -6.13 6.09
CA PRO A 517 18.96 -5.80 4.79
C PRO A 517 20.07 -6.78 4.38
N GLY A 518 20.78 -7.37 5.36
CA GLY A 518 21.69 -8.49 5.13
C GLY A 518 20.99 -9.79 4.67
N MET A 519 19.66 -9.90 4.81
CA MET A 519 18.84 -10.96 4.25
C MET A 519 18.20 -10.55 2.91
N LEU A 520 17.58 -9.37 2.84
CA LEU A 520 16.82 -8.90 1.67
C LEU A 520 17.71 -8.46 0.50
N PHE A 521 18.77 -7.71 0.77
CA PHE A 521 19.62 -7.07 -0.25
C PHE A 521 21.02 -7.66 -0.32
N GLN A 522 21.32 -8.67 0.50
CA GLN A 522 22.65 -9.24 0.72
C GLN A 522 23.71 -8.19 1.16
N ASN A 523 23.27 -7.01 1.60
CA ASN A 523 24.12 -5.90 2.01
C ASN A 523 23.76 -5.50 3.46
N PRO A 524 24.54 -5.92 4.47
CA PRO A 524 24.22 -5.67 5.87
C PRO A 524 24.50 -4.23 6.34
N ASN A 525 25.03 -3.36 5.48
CA ASN A 525 25.43 -1.99 5.83
C ASN A 525 24.35 -0.92 5.57
N ILE A 526 23.18 -1.31 5.07
CA ILE A 526 22.03 -0.42 4.88
C ILE A 526 21.33 -0.24 6.24
N ASP A 527 20.95 0.98 6.63
CA ASP A 527 20.29 1.27 7.91
C ASP A 527 18.77 0.96 7.91
N LEU A 528 18.35 -0.10 7.21
CA LEU A 528 16.96 -0.58 7.23
C LEU A 528 16.69 -1.43 8.48
N THR A 529 15.66 -1.04 9.23
CA THR A 529 15.18 -1.76 10.42
C THR A 529 13.84 -2.47 10.14
N LEU A 530 13.64 -3.63 10.76
CA LEU A 530 12.38 -4.38 10.76
C LEU A 530 11.27 -3.57 11.42
N GLY A 531 11.57 -2.89 12.54
CA GLY A 531 10.62 -1.99 13.20
C GLY A 531 10.21 -0.81 12.32
N GLY A 532 11.14 -0.23 11.56
CA GLY A 532 10.85 0.82 10.59
C GLY A 532 10.00 0.32 9.42
N MET A 533 10.47 -0.72 8.72
CA MET A 533 9.74 -1.32 7.59
C MET A 533 8.32 -1.75 7.98
N TYR A 534 8.16 -2.41 9.13
CA TYR A 534 6.84 -2.82 9.63
C TYR A 534 5.93 -1.60 9.84
N ARG A 535 6.43 -0.52 10.45
CA ARG A 535 5.66 0.68 10.75
C ARG A 535 5.21 1.40 9.48
N GLU A 536 6.13 1.62 8.54
CA GLU A 536 5.79 2.25 7.25
C GLU A 536 4.73 1.44 6.48
N CYS A 537 4.83 0.11 6.49
CA CYS A 537 3.80 -0.75 5.89
C CYS A 537 2.50 -0.78 6.70
N TYR A 538 2.56 -0.67 8.03
CA TYR A 538 1.38 -0.58 8.88
C TYR A 538 0.60 0.71 8.63
N ASP A 539 1.30 1.83 8.43
CA ASP A 539 0.74 3.12 8.05
C ASP A 539 0.32 3.18 6.55
N ASN A 540 0.43 2.06 5.84
CA ASN A 540 0.02 1.85 4.44
C ASN A 540 0.84 2.65 3.40
N ASN A 541 2.06 3.03 3.73
CA ASN A 541 2.97 3.72 2.81
C ASN A 541 3.46 2.77 1.69
N GLY A 542 3.97 3.35 0.60
CA GLY A 542 4.52 2.61 -0.54
C GLY A 542 5.81 1.85 -0.18
N LEU A 543 5.98 0.65 -0.74
CA LEU A 543 7.12 -0.23 -0.48
C LEU A 543 8.48 0.45 -0.68
N TYR A 544 8.59 1.36 -1.66
CA TYR A 544 9.81 2.10 -1.94
C TYR A 544 10.29 2.92 -0.74
N HIS A 545 9.37 3.57 -0.03
CA HIS A 545 9.66 4.32 1.19
C HIS A 545 9.92 3.38 2.38
N ALA A 546 9.09 2.36 2.57
CA ALA A 546 9.20 1.40 3.67
C ALA A 546 10.51 0.58 3.66
N LEU A 547 11.08 0.31 2.47
CA LEU A 547 12.39 -0.34 2.31
C LEU A 547 13.56 0.65 2.19
N GLN A 548 13.31 1.97 2.29
CA GLN A 548 14.31 3.04 2.10
C GLN A 548 15.11 2.87 0.80
N LEU A 549 14.44 2.46 -0.29
CA LEU A 549 15.09 2.11 -1.56
C LEU A 549 15.81 3.30 -2.22
N GLU A 550 15.48 4.53 -1.83
CA GLU A 550 16.21 5.76 -2.15
C GLU A 550 17.70 5.75 -1.77
N THR A 551 18.08 4.99 -0.73
CA THR A 551 19.49 4.82 -0.30
C THR A 551 20.30 3.96 -1.26
N MET A 552 19.63 3.08 -2.02
CA MET A 552 20.23 2.18 -3.02
C MET A 552 20.02 2.70 -4.45
N PHE A 553 18.89 3.35 -4.72
CA PHE A 553 18.40 3.73 -6.04
C PHE A 553 17.85 5.15 -6.05
N ASN A 554 18.73 6.14 -5.90
CA ASN A 554 18.33 7.55 -5.93
C ASN A 554 17.84 7.96 -7.33
N ILE A 555 16.51 7.99 -7.53
CA ILE A 555 15.85 8.34 -8.80
C ILE A 555 16.28 9.73 -9.30
N ASN A 556 16.44 10.73 -8.41
CA ASN A 556 16.90 12.07 -8.77
C ASN A 556 18.35 12.05 -9.30
N SER A 557 19.22 11.16 -8.80
CA SER A 557 20.57 10.99 -9.34
C SER A 557 20.56 10.40 -10.75
N PHE A 558 19.62 9.50 -11.05
CA PHE A 558 19.44 8.91 -12.38
C PHE A 558 18.85 9.92 -13.37
N LEU A 559 17.83 10.68 -12.97
CA LEU A 559 17.27 11.78 -13.77
C LEU A 559 18.33 12.85 -14.08
N ASN A 560 19.13 13.28 -13.09
CA ASN A 560 20.24 14.19 -13.33
C ASN A 560 21.35 13.58 -14.21
N ARG A 561 21.57 12.27 -14.18
CA ARG A 561 22.55 11.62 -15.08
C ARG A 561 22.03 11.50 -16.51
N THR A 562 20.79 11.08 -16.72
CA THR A 562 20.25 10.81 -18.05
C THR A 562 19.83 12.08 -18.79
N VAL A 563 19.30 13.09 -18.07
CA VAL A 563 18.90 14.37 -18.67
C VAL A 563 20.09 15.34 -18.82
N TYR A 564 21.19 15.15 -18.07
CA TYR A 564 22.31 16.10 -17.98
C TYR A 564 23.71 15.47 -18.18
N ASN A 565 23.85 14.36 -18.92
CA ASN A 565 25.14 13.68 -19.05
C ASN A 565 26.14 14.42 -19.96
N ARG A 566 27.33 14.74 -19.41
CA ARG A 566 28.49 15.31 -20.13
C ARG A 566 29.05 14.42 -21.24
N ASP A 567 28.69 13.14 -21.27
CA ASP A 567 29.04 12.22 -22.37
C ASP A 567 28.45 12.64 -23.72
N LEU A 568 27.35 13.41 -23.74
CA LEU A 568 26.80 13.97 -24.98
C LEU A 568 27.86 14.82 -25.70
N ALA A 569 28.55 15.70 -24.95
CA ALA A 569 29.60 16.56 -25.47
C ALA A 569 30.87 15.75 -25.86
N LYS A 570 31.27 14.77 -25.04
CA LYS A 570 32.48 13.97 -25.34
C LYS A 570 32.35 13.07 -26.56
N VAL A 571 31.15 12.59 -26.90
CA VAL A 571 30.93 11.82 -28.14
C VAL A 571 30.94 12.72 -29.37
N PHE A 572 30.52 13.99 -29.26
CA PHE A 572 30.78 14.98 -30.32
C PHE A 572 32.29 15.24 -30.53
N ASP A 573 33.07 15.29 -29.45
CA ASP A 573 34.53 15.49 -29.54
C ASP A 573 35.32 14.28 -30.08
N SER A 574 34.79 13.04 -29.98
CA SER A 574 35.55 11.82 -30.28
C SER A 574 35.21 11.13 -31.62
N VAL A 575 34.40 11.74 -32.49
CA VAL A 575 34.05 11.18 -33.80
C VAL A 575 34.75 11.95 -34.92
N GLN A 576 36.00 11.56 -35.22
CA GLN A 576 36.59 11.75 -36.54
C GLN A 576 36.54 10.42 -37.29
N VAL A 577 35.69 10.32 -38.30
CA VAL A 577 35.75 9.26 -39.30
C VAL A 577 35.85 9.89 -40.67
N ASP A 578 36.91 9.50 -41.38
CA ASP A 578 37.28 10.11 -42.65
C ASP A 578 36.44 9.56 -43.80
N LEU A 579 35.34 10.25 -44.11
CA LEU A 579 34.39 9.92 -45.18
C LEU A 579 34.71 10.67 -46.49
N GLN A 580 35.99 10.88 -46.81
CA GLN A 580 36.45 11.57 -48.02
C GLN A 580 35.98 10.96 -49.37
N GLY A 581 35.31 9.79 -49.35
CA GLY A 581 34.74 9.16 -50.55
C GLY A 581 33.26 9.45 -50.83
N ILE A 582 32.48 10.03 -49.90
CA ILE A 582 31.02 10.24 -50.08
C ILE A 582 30.60 11.64 -49.61
N THR A 583 30.69 12.63 -50.49
CA THR A 583 30.17 13.98 -50.28
C THR A 583 28.67 14.06 -50.57
N LEU A 584 27.85 13.73 -49.57
CA LEU A 584 26.39 13.93 -49.59
C LEU A 584 25.96 15.39 -49.67
N LEU A 585 26.80 16.31 -49.18
CA LEU A 585 26.68 17.75 -49.34
C LEU A 585 28.10 18.33 -49.41
N GLU A 586 28.43 18.98 -50.53
CA GLU A 586 29.75 19.59 -50.74
C GLU A 586 30.03 20.73 -49.75
N GLN A 587 31.31 21.06 -49.53
CA GLN A 587 31.74 21.98 -48.46
C GLN A 587 31.11 23.38 -48.59
N ALA A 588 30.95 23.88 -49.82
CA ALA A 588 30.21 25.10 -50.11
C ALA A 588 28.75 25.11 -49.58
N GLY A 589 28.09 23.95 -49.55
CA GLY A 589 26.74 23.81 -48.97
C GLY A 589 26.72 23.85 -47.45
N ARG A 590 27.79 23.37 -46.78
CA ARG A 590 27.93 23.46 -45.31
C ARG A 590 28.23 24.88 -44.87
N ASP A 591 29.17 25.56 -45.54
CA ASP A 591 29.51 26.95 -45.24
C ASP A 591 28.28 27.86 -45.46
N ASN A 592 27.42 27.53 -46.44
CA ASN A 592 26.12 28.17 -46.62
C ASN A 592 25.22 28.04 -45.39
N LEU A 593 25.01 26.83 -44.88
CA LEU A 593 24.15 26.55 -43.73
C LEU A 593 24.69 27.20 -42.43
N ILE A 594 26.01 27.29 -42.27
CA ILE A 594 26.64 27.95 -41.12
C ILE A 594 26.49 29.47 -41.19
N ASN A 595 26.72 30.08 -42.36
CA ASN A 595 26.51 31.50 -42.56
C ASN A 595 25.02 31.89 -42.46
N PHE A 596 24.10 30.97 -42.78
CA PHE A 596 22.67 31.13 -42.53
C PHE A 596 22.35 31.19 -41.03
N ALA A 597 22.88 30.25 -40.24
CA ALA A 597 22.65 30.22 -38.79
C ALA A 597 23.19 31.46 -38.06
N ASN A 598 24.32 32.01 -38.53
CA ASN A 598 24.97 33.19 -37.96
C ASN A 598 24.47 34.53 -38.56
N SER A 599 23.42 34.52 -39.38
CA SER A 599 22.93 35.71 -40.08
C SER A 599 22.27 36.79 -39.19
N GLY A 600 22.11 36.53 -37.90
CA GLY A 600 21.52 37.48 -36.94
C GLY A 600 20.01 37.32 -36.74
N ILE A 601 19.35 36.41 -37.45
CA ILE A 601 17.91 36.09 -37.30
C ILE A 601 17.55 35.87 -35.83
N GLY A 602 18.29 35.00 -35.13
CA GLY A 602 18.01 34.65 -33.73
C GLY A 602 18.19 35.76 -32.69
N GLN A 603 18.51 37.00 -33.09
CA GLN A 603 18.68 38.15 -32.21
C GLN A 603 17.51 39.15 -32.26
N ILE A 604 16.50 38.92 -33.11
CA ILE A 604 15.29 39.74 -33.20
C ILE A 604 14.42 39.53 -31.95
N ASP A 605 13.82 40.60 -31.39
CA ASP A 605 12.90 40.51 -30.25
C ASP A 605 11.52 39.99 -30.69
N TYR A 606 11.47 38.69 -30.93
CA TYR A 606 10.25 37.98 -31.30
C TYR A 606 9.16 38.04 -30.23
N GLN A 607 9.47 38.35 -28.96
CA GLN A 607 8.44 38.44 -27.91
C GLN A 607 7.63 39.73 -28.02
N ALA A 608 8.28 40.88 -28.23
CA ALA A 608 7.59 42.14 -28.49
C ALA A 608 6.69 42.05 -29.73
N TYR A 609 7.15 41.35 -30.78
CA TYR A 609 6.31 40.98 -31.94
C TYR A 609 5.11 40.12 -31.54
N LEU A 610 5.34 38.98 -30.90
CA LEU A 610 4.30 38.00 -30.64
C LEU A 610 3.24 38.51 -29.66
N THR A 611 3.58 39.31 -28.65
CA THR A 611 2.55 39.87 -27.73
C THR A 611 1.53 40.73 -28.48
N GLU A 612 1.96 41.47 -29.50
CA GLU A 612 1.07 42.37 -30.24
C GLU A 612 0.40 41.69 -31.43
N VAL A 613 1.09 40.76 -32.14
CA VAL A 613 0.49 39.90 -33.19
C VAL A 613 -0.65 39.04 -32.64
N ASN A 614 -0.54 38.57 -31.40
CA ASN A 614 -1.56 37.72 -30.78
C ASN A 614 -2.60 38.49 -29.94
N LYS A 615 -2.47 39.82 -29.90
CA LYS A 615 -3.61 40.73 -30.07
C LYS A 615 -4.45 40.29 -31.27
N GLY A 616 -5.47 39.43 -31.07
CA GLY A 616 -6.38 39.03 -32.15
C GLY A 616 -6.78 40.28 -32.93
N VAL A 617 -6.34 40.35 -34.20
CA VAL A 617 -5.94 41.60 -34.89
C VAL A 617 -7.02 42.68 -34.90
N THR A 618 -8.27 42.23 -34.84
CA THR A 618 -9.47 43.01 -34.64
C THR A 618 -10.26 42.48 -33.45
N LEU A 619 -11.07 43.36 -32.87
CA LEU A 619 -11.87 43.08 -31.66
C LEU A 619 -12.95 42.00 -31.84
N ILE A 620 -13.25 41.62 -33.09
CA ILE A 620 -14.19 40.58 -33.49
C ILE A 620 -13.58 39.75 -34.61
N ASP A 621 -14.05 38.51 -34.81
CA ASP A 621 -13.76 37.77 -36.03
C ASP A 621 -14.35 38.48 -37.27
N LEU A 622 -13.46 38.94 -38.14
CA LEU A 622 -13.84 39.69 -39.34
C LEU A 622 -14.57 38.81 -40.36
N LEU A 623 -14.24 37.53 -40.45
CA LEU A 623 -14.84 36.66 -41.47
C LEU A 623 -16.34 36.48 -41.20
N SER A 624 -16.72 36.35 -39.93
CA SER A 624 -18.11 36.43 -39.47
C SER A 624 -18.74 37.78 -39.80
N PHE A 625 -18.14 38.89 -39.35
CA PHE A 625 -18.68 40.26 -39.51
C PHE A 625 -18.99 40.64 -40.97
N CYS A 626 -18.13 40.26 -41.92
CA CYS A 626 -18.35 40.50 -43.35
C CYS A 626 -19.60 39.79 -43.89
N SER A 627 -19.79 38.55 -43.45
CA SER A 627 -20.85 37.68 -43.94
C SER A 627 -22.21 38.18 -43.47
N ASP A 628 -22.28 38.71 -42.25
CA ASP A 628 -23.46 39.39 -41.72
C ASP A 628 -23.75 40.71 -42.47
N LEU A 629 -22.72 41.51 -42.77
CA LEU A 629 -22.89 42.79 -43.48
C LEU A 629 -23.39 42.60 -44.93
N GLU A 630 -22.91 41.57 -45.64
CA GLU A 630 -23.45 41.15 -46.94
C GLU A 630 -24.92 40.71 -46.83
N ALA A 631 -25.25 39.87 -45.83
CA ALA A 631 -26.61 39.39 -45.61
C ALA A 631 -27.62 40.50 -45.27
N GLN A 632 -27.17 41.60 -44.65
CA GLN A 632 -27.99 42.80 -44.42
C GLN A 632 -28.14 43.66 -45.69
N ALA A 633 -27.10 43.74 -46.53
CA ALA A 633 -27.15 44.45 -47.80
C ALA A 633 -28.16 43.82 -48.78
N ASP A 634 -28.22 42.49 -48.82
CA ASP A 634 -29.14 41.72 -49.68
C ASP A 634 -30.63 41.95 -49.39
N GLN A 635 -30.96 42.49 -48.22
CA GLN A 635 -32.32 42.82 -47.81
C GLN A 635 -32.77 44.21 -48.31
N LEU A 636 -31.86 44.99 -48.89
CA LEU A 636 -32.16 46.34 -49.40
C LEU A 636 -32.65 46.32 -50.85
N PRO A 637 -33.52 47.27 -51.25
CA PRO A 637 -33.90 47.43 -52.64
C PRO A 637 -32.68 47.78 -53.50
N ARG A 638 -32.51 47.09 -54.63
CA ARG A 638 -31.38 47.25 -55.55
C ARG A 638 -31.15 48.73 -55.91
N GLY A 639 -29.97 49.21 -55.60
CA GLY A 639 -29.61 50.62 -55.74
C GLY A 639 -28.23 50.92 -55.16
N ALA A 640 -27.88 52.20 -55.08
CA ALA A 640 -26.54 52.62 -54.64
C ALA A 640 -26.19 52.15 -53.22
N LEU A 641 -27.16 52.13 -52.29
CA LEU A 641 -26.95 51.79 -50.88
C LEU A 641 -26.59 50.30 -50.67
N GLU A 642 -27.32 49.39 -51.31
CA GLU A 642 -27.07 47.93 -51.27
C GLU A 642 -25.66 47.59 -51.76
N ASN A 643 -25.29 48.14 -52.91
CA ASN A 643 -23.98 47.90 -53.53
C ASN A 643 -22.83 48.50 -52.71
N ALA A 644 -23.05 49.64 -52.04
CA ALA A 644 -22.07 50.23 -51.12
C ALA A 644 -21.78 49.30 -49.92
N LEU A 645 -22.82 48.77 -49.26
CA LEU A 645 -22.66 47.90 -48.09
C LEU A 645 -21.92 46.59 -48.41
N ARG A 646 -22.22 45.95 -49.56
CA ARG A 646 -21.46 44.79 -50.06
C ARG A 646 -19.98 45.11 -50.31
N GLY A 647 -19.67 46.32 -50.80
CA GLY A 647 -18.29 46.78 -50.99
C GLY A 647 -17.49 46.78 -49.67
N HIS A 648 -18.07 47.31 -48.60
CA HIS A 648 -17.44 47.39 -47.28
C HIS A 648 -17.17 46.00 -46.68
N ALA A 649 -18.09 45.04 -46.84
CA ALA A 649 -17.91 43.67 -46.35
C ALA A 649 -16.73 42.93 -47.00
N SER A 650 -16.59 43.04 -48.32
CA SER A 650 -15.49 42.42 -49.07
C SER A 650 -14.11 42.91 -48.58
N SER A 651 -14.00 44.22 -48.31
CA SER A 651 -12.79 44.89 -47.79
C SER A 651 -12.30 44.27 -46.48
N ILE A 652 -13.20 44.08 -45.51
CA ILE A 652 -12.89 43.62 -44.14
C ILE A 652 -12.43 42.14 -44.12
N ARG A 653 -12.91 41.31 -45.06
CA ARG A 653 -12.68 39.85 -45.07
C ARG A 653 -11.22 39.48 -45.38
N SER A 654 -10.50 40.36 -46.08
CA SER A 654 -9.10 40.13 -46.47
C SER A 654 -8.13 40.11 -45.28
N ILE A 655 -8.52 40.68 -44.13
CA ILE A 655 -7.57 41.08 -43.07
C ILE A 655 -7.32 39.98 -42.04
N HIS A 656 -8.34 39.20 -41.67
CA HIS A 656 -8.20 38.16 -40.62
C HIS A 656 -7.24 37.04 -41.04
N ARG A 657 -7.25 36.68 -42.33
CA ARG A 657 -6.55 35.49 -42.85
C ARG A 657 -5.04 35.54 -42.69
N GLU A 658 -4.46 36.73 -42.57
CA GLU A 658 -3.03 36.93 -42.78
C GLU A 658 -2.19 37.01 -41.49
N GLN A 659 -2.80 36.94 -40.28
CA GLN A 659 -2.11 37.46 -39.08
C GLN A 659 -2.21 36.68 -37.73
N VAL A 660 -3.17 35.76 -37.48
CA VAL A 660 -3.59 35.43 -36.08
C VAL A 660 -3.10 34.10 -35.45
N VAL A 661 -2.86 33.02 -36.21
CA VAL A 661 -2.86 31.61 -35.71
C VAL A 661 -1.75 31.13 -34.72
N PRO A 662 -0.50 31.64 -34.66
CA PRO A 662 0.61 30.92 -33.99
C PRO A 662 0.62 30.71 -32.46
N LEU A 663 -0.19 31.39 -31.64
CA LEU A 663 0.03 31.40 -30.17
C LEU A 663 -0.29 30.08 -29.44
N GLU A 664 -1.18 29.25 -29.97
CA GLU A 664 -1.79 28.13 -29.23
C GLU A 664 -0.84 26.97 -28.88
N GLN A 665 0.35 26.93 -29.49
CA GLN A 665 1.24 25.77 -29.46
C GLN A 665 1.95 25.54 -28.09
N ALA A 666 2.16 26.58 -27.29
CA ALA A 666 3.08 26.55 -26.14
C ALA A 666 2.53 25.88 -24.86
N MET A 667 1.21 25.83 -24.67
CA MET A 667 0.57 25.40 -23.41
C MET A 667 0.78 23.90 -23.06
N ARG A 668 1.26 23.07 -24.01
CA ARG A 668 1.25 21.61 -23.88
C ARG A 668 2.38 21.00 -23.03
N SER A 669 3.44 21.75 -22.70
CA SER A 669 4.64 21.17 -22.05
C SER A 669 4.53 20.98 -20.54
N ALA A 670 3.67 21.73 -19.84
CA ALA A 670 3.66 21.76 -18.37
C ALA A 670 3.03 20.51 -17.73
N SER A 671 2.03 19.91 -18.37
CA SER A 671 1.25 18.78 -17.81
C SER A 671 2.07 17.49 -17.63
N MET A 672 3.22 17.36 -18.30
CA MET A 672 4.03 16.15 -18.27
C MET A 672 4.81 15.94 -16.95
N CYS A 673 5.19 17.02 -16.25
CA CYS A 673 6.01 16.91 -15.04
C CYS A 673 5.21 16.47 -13.80
N VAL A 674 3.93 16.83 -13.71
CA VAL A 674 3.07 16.53 -12.55
C VAL A 674 2.83 15.02 -12.42
N PHE A 675 2.65 14.33 -13.54
CA PHE A 675 2.38 12.88 -13.57
C PHE A 675 3.52 12.03 -12.98
N ILE A 676 4.78 12.41 -13.21
CA ILE A 676 5.96 11.64 -12.75
C ILE A 676 6.04 11.60 -11.22
N LEU A 677 5.61 12.66 -10.53
CA LEU A 677 5.66 12.74 -9.07
C LEU A 677 4.63 11.80 -8.41
N GLN A 678 3.42 11.68 -8.97
CA GLN A 678 2.37 10.78 -8.45
C GLN A 678 2.81 9.30 -8.47
N LEU A 679 3.54 8.87 -9.51
CA LEU A 679 4.03 7.50 -9.65
C LEU A 679 5.00 7.06 -8.54
N SER A 680 5.66 8.00 -7.84
CA SER A 680 6.61 7.66 -6.77
C SER A 680 5.98 7.45 -5.39
N ALA A 681 4.79 8.00 -5.14
CA ALA A 681 4.16 8.03 -3.83
C ALA A 681 3.10 6.92 -3.60
N GLU A 682 2.33 6.57 -4.65
CA GLU A 682 1.14 5.73 -4.51
C GLU A 682 1.36 4.25 -4.93
N VAL A 683 2.54 3.95 -5.47
CA VAL A 683 2.87 2.62 -6.00
C VAL A 683 3.22 1.62 -4.89
N ALA A 684 2.53 0.47 -4.92
CA ALA A 684 2.79 -0.70 -4.07
C ALA A 684 2.69 -0.42 -2.55
N GLN A 685 1.52 0.04 -2.08
CA GLN A 685 1.17 0.13 -0.66
C GLN A 685 1.41 -1.21 0.06
N CYS A 686 2.30 -1.22 1.07
CA CYS A 686 2.85 -2.48 1.60
C CYS A 686 2.15 -3.08 2.83
N LYS A 687 0.91 -2.64 3.14
CA LYS A 687 0.08 -3.19 4.24
C LYS A 687 -0.06 -4.73 4.30
N PRO A 688 -0.07 -5.48 3.19
CA PRO A 688 -0.03 -6.95 3.25
C PRO A 688 1.20 -7.50 3.99
N ILE A 689 2.32 -6.79 3.99
CA ILE A 689 3.55 -7.21 4.70
C ILE A 689 3.38 -7.06 6.22
N SER A 690 2.83 -5.95 6.71
CA SER A 690 2.55 -5.81 8.15
C SER A 690 1.48 -6.80 8.61
N ASN A 691 0.44 -7.01 7.80
CA ASN A 691 -0.65 -7.95 8.10
C ASN A 691 -0.15 -9.38 8.33
N ILE A 692 0.92 -9.84 7.67
CA ILE A 692 1.53 -11.16 7.91
C ILE A 692 2.14 -11.23 9.31
N VAL A 693 2.88 -10.19 9.70
CA VAL A 693 3.55 -10.11 11.00
C VAL A 693 2.49 -10.11 12.13
N ASP A 694 1.46 -9.27 11.99
CA ASP A 694 0.31 -9.23 12.89
C ASP A 694 -0.43 -10.59 12.93
N SER A 695 -0.55 -11.27 11.79
CA SER A 695 -1.18 -12.59 11.70
C SER A 695 -0.36 -13.70 12.38
N MET A 696 0.97 -13.63 12.30
CA MET A 696 1.86 -14.56 12.99
C MET A 696 1.79 -14.39 14.52
N GLU A 697 1.73 -13.14 14.98
CA GLU A 697 1.50 -12.81 16.39
C GLU A 697 0.14 -13.36 16.89
N ILE A 698 -0.96 -13.09 16.18
CA ILE A 698 -2.30 -13.57 16.52
C ILE A 698 -2.34 -15.11 16.60
N VAL A 699 -1.76 -15.80 15.61
CA VAL A 699 -1.77 -17.27 15.55
C VAL A 699 -0.88 -17.89 16.63
N GLY A 700 0.30 -17.32 16.89
CA GLY A 700 1.20 -17.83 17.91
C GLY A 700 0.69 -17.53 19.32
N CYS A 701 0.48 -16.26 19.62
CA CYS A 701 0.20 -15.80 20.98
C CYS A 701 -1.28 -15.94 21.34
N SER A 702 -2.17 -15.27 20.61
CA SER A 702 -3.58 -15.19 21.00
C SER A 702 -4.39 -16.47 20.75
N PHE A 703 -4.05 -17.26 19.74
CA PHE A 703 -4.75 -18.53 19.49
C PHE A 703 -4.18 -19.68 20.32
N ILE A 704 -2.85 -19.83 20.34
CA ILE A 704 -2.19 -20.98 20.96
C ILE A 704 -1.78 -20.67 22.41
N ILE A 705 -0.92 -19.68 22.65
CA ILE A 705 -0.31 -19.47 23.98
C ILE A 705 -1.34 -19.03 25.03
N ASP A 706 -2.23 -18.08 24.73
CA ASP A 706 -3.32 -17.69 25.64
C ASP A 706 -4.21 -18.88 26.03
N SER A 707 -4.52 -19.74 25.06
CA SER A 707 -5.32 -20.95 25.29
C SER A 707 -4.55 -22.02 26.08
N VAL A 708 -3.28 -22.26 25.78
CA VAL A 708 -2.42 -23.18 26.56
C VAL A 708 -2.27 -22.68 27.99
N ASN A 709 -2.11 -21.37 28.17
CA ASN A 709 -1.99 -20.76 29.48
C ASN A 709 -3.28 -20.86 30.30
N THR A 710 -4.43 -20.66 29.65
CA THR A 710 -5.75 -20.88 30.27
C THR A 710 -5.99 -22.36 30.61
N PHE A 711 -5.51 -23.29 29.78
CA PHE A 711 -5.62 -24.73 30.04
C PHE A 711 -4.89 -25.15 31.32
N TRP A 712 -3.60 -24.82 31.47
CA TRP A 712 -2.87 -25.19 32.68
C TRP A 712 -3.35 -24.42 33.91
N PHE A 713 -3.84 -23.19 33.77
CA PHE A 713 -4.37 -22.40 34.88
C PHE A 713 -5.63 -23.05 35.47
N GLY A 714 -6.60 -23.44 34.62
CA GLY A 714 -7.80 -24.17 35.04
C GLY A 714 -7.46 -25.53 35.68
N LEU A 715 -6.52 -26.27 35.09
CA LEU A 715 -6.07 -27.57 35.60
C LEU A 715 -5.27 -27.45 36.92
N GLY A 716 -4.48 -26.40 37.08
CA GLY A 716 -3.73 -26.09 38.31
C GLY A 716 -4.67 -25.75 39.48
N GLY A 717 -5.71 -24.97 39.22
CA GLY A 717 -6.79 -24.74 40.18
C GLY A 717 -7.45 -26.04 40.64
N CYS A 718 -7.70 -26.98 39.72
CA CYS A 718 -8.19 -28.33 40.07
C CYS A 718 -7.19 -29.06 40.99
N CYS A 719 -5.90 -29.09 40.64
CA CYS A 719 -4.86 -29.79 41.40
C CYS A 719 -4.75 -29.30 42.86
N ILE A 720 -4.80 -27.98 43.07
CA ILE A 720 -4.76 -27.37 44.41
C ILE A 720 -6.00 -27.77 45.22
N LEU A 721 -7.18 -27.74 44.59
CA LEU A 721 -8.46 -28.07 45.23
C LEU A 721 -8.67 -29.57 45.49
N LEU A 722 -7.89 -30.46 44.87
CA LEU A 722 -7.88 -31.89 45.23
C LEU A 722 -7.41 -32.12 46.67
N ILE A 723 -6.52 -31.31 47.23
CA ILE A 723 -6.05 -31.46 48.63
C ILE A 723 -7.21 -31.31 49.64
N PRO A 724 -7.95 -30.18 49.70
CA PRO A 724 -9.08 -30.07 50.62
C PRO A 724 -10.20 -31.06 50.27
N SER A 725 -10.41 -31.39 48.99
CA SER A 725 -11.36 -32.43 48.59
C SER A 725 -11.02 -33.80 49.20
N ILE A 726 -9.75 -34.23 49.19
CA ILE A 726 -9.29 -35.45 49.88
C ILE A 726 -9.63 -35.39 51.36
N ILE A 727 -9.28 -34.29 52.05
CA ILE A 727 -9.49 -34.14 53.50
C ILE A 727 -10.98 -34.25 53.84
N PHE A 728 -11.85 -33.54 53.10
CA PHE A 728 -13.29 -33.57 53.34
C PHE A 728 -13.90 -34.93 52.98
N SER A 729 -13.50 -35.57 51.88
CA SER A 729 -13.97 -36.92 51.52
C SER A 729 -13.59 -37.97 52.56
N VAL A 730 -12.35 -37.96 53.10
CA VAL A 730 -11.94 -38.88 54.18
C VAL A 730 -12.72 -38.65 55.47
N LYS A 731 -12.93 -37.38 55.87
CA LYS A 731 -13.70 -37.04 57.08
C LYS A 731 -15.18 -37.35 56.92
N LEU A 732 -15.76 -37.12 55.74
CA LEU A 732 -17.17 -37.36 55.45
C LEU A 732 -17.49 -38.85 55.31
N ALA A 733 -16.60 -39.65 54.70
CA ALA A 733 -16.79 -41.09 54.52
C ALA A 733 -17.06 -41.84 55.84
N LYS A 734 -16.47 -41.41 56.96
CA LYS A 734 -16.75 -41.94 58.32
C LYS A 734 -18.23 -41.81 58.74
N TYR A 735 -18.98 -40.85 58.20
CA TYR A 735 -20.40 -40.67 58.50
C TYR A 735 -21.34 -41.48 57.60
N TYR A 736 -20.81 -42.17 56.58
CA TYR A 736 -21.61 -42.93 55.61
C TYR A 736 -21.28 -44.45 55.60
N ARG A 737 -20.02 -44.84 55.82
CA ARG A 737 -19.60 -46.26 55.91
C ARG A 737 -20.22 -46.93 57.14
N ARG A 738 -20.51 -48.24 57.07
CA ARG A 738 -20.78 -49.05 58.27
C ARG A 738 -19.52 -49.06 59.14
N MET A 739 -19.69 -48.81 60.42
CA MET A 739 -18.62 -48.68 61.40
C MET A 739 -19.07 -49.28 62.73
N ASP A 740 -18.15 -49.95 63.41
CA ASP A 740 -18.34 -50.53 64.73
C ASP A 740 -18.43 -49.42 65.79
N THR A 741 -19.12 -49.70 66.89
CA THR A 741 -19.25 -48.75 68.01
C THR A 741 -18.18 -49.02 69.06
N GLU A 742 -17.56 -47.97 69.58
CA GLU A 742 -16.84 -48.06 70.86
C GLU A 742 -17.85 -47.83 72.00
N ASP A 743 -17.88 -48.74 72.97
CA ASP A 743 -18.81 -48.71 74.12
C ASP A 743 -18.39 -47.69 75.20
N VAL A 744 -17.87 -46.53 74.79
CA VAL A 744 -17.41 -45.46 75.70
C VAL A 744 -18.40 -44.30 75.66
N PHE A 745 -19.37 -44.36 76.58
CA PHE A 745 -20.17 -43.20 76.97
C PHE A 745 -19.28 -42.20 77.73
N GLU A 746 -19.00 -41.04 77.13
CA GLU A 746 -18.56 -39.84 77.86
C GLU A 746 -19.79 -38.94 78.11
N GLU A 747 -19.94 -38.46 79.35
CA GLU A 747 -21.10 -37.67 79.83
C GLU A 747 -21.26 -36.28 79.19
#